data_AF-A0A095AXT4-F1
#
_entry.id   AF-A0A095AXT4-F1
#
_cell.length_a   1.000
_cell.length_b   1.000
_cell.length_c   1.000
_cell.angle_alpha   90.00
_cell.angle_beta   90.00
_cell.angle_gamma   90.00
#
_symmetry.space_group_name_H-M   'P 1'
#
loop_
_entity.id
_entity.type
_entity.pdbx_description
1 polymer ?
#
loop_
_entity_poly.entity_id
_entity_poly.type
_entity_poly.pdbx_seq_one_letter_code
_entity_poly.pdbx_strand_id
1 'polypeptide(L)'
;MPPRKPIDATVALREEIETLRQKVADTEGDAARARLEAEEQAQAREAVEERLQREAEERAAWEKIAQEIDAEKAEVTNKLTALQAEAETTPRVEAAQLVEQGKKAAVKIDLDEAETRALIDQQLRDRGWEVDTQVLRYSKGIRPVKGRNLAIAEWPTAKGPADYALFVGSTLVGVVEAKRKRKNVSAAIDQAERYSIAIKDSADFSYAGGPWGGYKVPFVFSANGRSYLKQIETESGIWFRDTRRAANHRRALVDWPTPEGLTGQLEVDQDAANAALKAQPFEFGFPLRYYQESAIRSVESALSAEQRAVLVAMATGTGKTKLAIAMLYRLLSAKRFRRICFVVDRSALGDQTEGEFSTTKVVSGKTFAEIFGLKGLGDVKPDIETKVHICTIQGLVKRVLFAADAAFAPPVDQYDLMVIDECHRGYLLDREMSDAELSFRGQDDYISKYRRVLDYFDAVKIGLTATPALHTTDIFGDPVFTYSYREAVVDGFLVDHEPPIRIETALARAGIKFEKDEELERLNTQTGEVDLVHAPDEISFEVEAFNKQVITPEFNRAVAEELAQHIDPALQGKTLIFAATDAHADMVVSAIKKAFAEQYGEIDDAAVKKITGSVDKVKNLIRSFRNDATPQIVVTVDLLTTGIDVPKITNLVFLRRVNSRILYEQMIGRATRLCPEINKEVFRIFDAVDLYPHLQNMTDMKPVVVNPSIDFTQLVQEMTAAQNDEQREVIREQIAVKLRRQIKKLTEEAKQQFEAIAGEAPEATLQRVMAGDAPGLAAWLKDRVAIGPILDWKDGNNNPRYVPISHHADQVVAVSRGYGSATKPEDFLDSFTAFVRDNINTIAALKLVVQRPRDLTRADLKALRLALDSKGFSDANLRRAWADALNEEIAASVIGFVRQAALGDALVPYEDRVREAMRAIMASRAWTDPQKRWLKRIGEQIEKEIVVDRAAIDKEPFIADGGFNRLNKVFGGELESILAGINEELWKKTA
;
A
#
# COMPACT_ATOMS: atom_id res chain seq x y z
N MET A 1 41.31 -72.70 -61.33
CA MET A 1 41.86 -72.10 -60.10
C MET A 1 40.72 -71.92 -59.12
N PRO A 2 40.88 -72.30 -57.84
CA PRO A 2 39.82 -72.22 -56.84
C PRO A 2 39.50 -70.76 -56.46
N PRO A 3 38.29 -70.49 -55.92
CA PRO A 3 37.87 -69.14 -55.56
C PRO A 3 38.73 -68.55 -54.44
N ARG A 4 38.94 -67.23 -54.52
CA ARG A 4 39.66 -66.42 -53.53
C ARG A 4 38.93 -66.44 -52.18
N LYS A 5 39.71 -66.46 -51.10
CA LYS A 5 39.24 -66.32 -49.72
C LYS A 5 38.39 -65.03 -49.55
N PRO A 6 37.32 -65.07 -48.73
CA PRO A 6 36.50 -63.91 -48.45
C PRO A 6 37.22 -62.87 -47.58
N ILE A 7 36.69 -61.65 -47.73
CA ILE A 7 37.16 -60.36 -47.25
C ILE A 7 37.02 -60.25 -45.72
N ASP A 8 38.00 -59.57 -45.13
CA ASP A 8 38.13 -59.26 -43.71
C ASP A 8 36.90 -58.49 -43.19
N ALA A 9 36.07 -59.13 -42.36
CA ALA A 9 34.82 -58.60 -41.82
C ALA A 9 35.01 -57.87 -40.47
N THR A 10 36.16 -57.22 -40.26
CA THR A 10 36.56 -56.71 -38.93
C THR A 10 36.29 -55.24 -38.68
N VAL A 11 36.00 -54.42 -39.71
CA VAL A 11 35.75 -52.97 -39.54
C VAL A 11 34.26 -52.68 -39.32
N ALA A 12 33.38 -53.18 -40.21
CA ALA A 12 31.94 -52.96 -40.09
C ALA A 12 31.36 -53.53 -38.78
N LEU A 13 31.87 -54.68 -38.33
CA LEU A 13 31.45 -55.29 -37.07
C LEU A 13 31.89 -54.49 -35.85
N ARG A 14 33.03 -53.78 -35.92
CA ARG A 14 33.51 -52.92 -34.83
C ARG A 14 32.68 -51.65 -34.73
N GLU A 15 32.35 -51.02 -35.86
CA GLU A 15 31.46 -49.85 -35.89
C GLU A 15 30.06 -50.19 -35.37
N GLU A 16 29.54 -51.36 -35.71
CA GLU A 16 28.24 -51.85 -35.21
C GLU A 16 28.28 -52.14 -33.70
N ILE A 17 29.37 -52.71 -33.19
CA ILE A 17 29.56 -52.91 -31.74
C ILE A 17 29.67 -51.57 -31.00
N GLU A 18 30.36 -50.58 -31.56
CA GLU A 18 30.49 -49.24 -30.97
C GLU A 18 29.13 -48.54 -30.89
N THR A 19 28.34 -48.60 -31.97
CA THR A 19 27.00 -48.01 -32.00
C THR A 19 26.02 -48.71 -31.06
N LEU A 20 26.10 -50.05 -30.96
CA LEU A 20 25.29 -50.80 -30.00
C LEU A 20 25.69 -50.50 -28.56
N ARG A 21 26.98 -50.32 -28.25
CA ARG A 21 27.45 -49.90 -26.92
C ARG A 21 26.96 -48.52 -26.55
N GLN A 22 26.99 -47.57 -27.49
CA GLN A 22 26.47 -46.22 -27.25
C GLN A 22 24.95 -46.26 -26.97
N LYS A 23 24.18 -47.02 -27.76
CA LYS A 23 22.74 -47.20 -27.53
C LYS A 23 22.43 -47.82 -26.16
N VAL A 24 23.22 -48.80 -25.73
CA VAL A 24 23.05 -49.42 -24.39
C VAL A 24 23.34 -48.39 -23.30
N ALA A 25 24.41 -47.60 -23.41
CA ALA A 25 24.72 -46.55 -22.44
C ALA A 25 23.63 -45.47 -22.37
N ASP A 26 23.08 -45.06 -23.52
CA ASP A 26 22.00 -44.07 -23.59
C ASP A 26 20.69 -44.63 -22.98
N THR A 27 20.34 -45.89 -23.27
CA THR A 27 19.15 -46.53 -22.67
C THR A 27 19.30 -46.81 -21.18
N GLU A 28 20.49 -47.14 -20.70
CA GLU A 28 20.76 -47.25 -19.25
C GLU A 28 20.65 -45.88 -18.55
N GLY A 29 21.11 -44.81 -19.20
CA GLY A 29 20.97 -43.43 -18.71
C GLY A 29 19.51 -42.96 -18.63
N ASP A 30 18.72 -43.25 -19.65
CA ASP A 30 17.29 -42.91 -19.69
C ASP A 30 16.49 -43.74 -18.68
N ALA A 31 16.82 -45.03 -18.51
CA ALA A 31 16.21 -45.88 -17.49
C ALA A 31 16.54 -45.40 -16.06
N ALA A 32 17.75 -44.89 -15.83
CA ALA A 32 18.14 -44.31 -14.54
C ALA A 32 17.38 -43.00 -14.24
N ARG A 33 17.19 -42.12 -15.24
CA ARG A 33 16.39 -40.90 -15.09
C ARG A 33 14.92 -41.21 -14.84
N ALA A 34 14.34 -42.13 -15.59
CA ALA A 34 12.94 -42.54 -15.40
C ALA A 34 12.69 -43.19 -14.03
N ARG A 35 13.67 -43.92 -13.47
CA ARG A 35 13.58 -44.45 -12.11
C ARG A 35 13.62 -43.33 -11.05
N LEU A 36 14.51 -42.36 -11.21
CA LEU A 36 14.60 -41.20 -10.32
C LEU A 36 13.32 -40.36 -10.33
N GLU A 37 12.76 -40.09 -11.51
CA GLU A 37 11.48 -39.38 -11.65
C GLU A 37 10.31 -40.17 -11.03
N ALA A 38 10.31 -41.50 -11.17
CA ALA A 38 9.29 -42.34 -10.55
C ALA A 38 9.40 -42.38 -9.02
N GLU A 39 10.62 -42.40 -8.47
CA GLU A 39 10.89 -42.33 -7.03
C GLU A 39 10.46 -40.96 -6.46
N GLU A 40 10.77 -39.87 -7.16
CA GLU A 40 10.39 -38.51 -6.77
C GLU A 40 8.86 -38.32 -6.82
N GLN A 41 8.19 -38.87 -7.84
CA GLN A 41 6.73 -38.88 -7.91
C GLN A 41 6.08 -39.76 -6.83
N ALA A 42 6.70 -40.89 -6.47
CA ALA A 42 6.21 -41.75 -5.39
C ALA A 42 6.30 -41.03 -4.03
N GLN A 43 7.43 -40.39 -3.73
CA GLN A 43 7.61 -39.60 -2.51
C GLN A 43 6.66 -38.40 -2.46
N ALA A 44 6.43 -37.72 -3.60
CA ALA A 44 5.47 -36.62 -3.67
C ALA A 44 4.02 -37.09 -3.44
N ARG A 45 3.64 -38.28 -3.92
CA ARG A 45 2.31 -38.86 -3.67
C ARG A 45 2.14 -39.27 -2.20
N GLU A 46 3.15 -39.89 -1.61
CA GLU A 46 3.13 -40.30 -0.20
C GLU A 46 3.04 -39.08 0.73
N ALA A 47 3.74 -37.99 0.42
CA ALA A 47 3.63 -36.73 1.16
C ALA A 47 2.25 -36.06 1.02
N VAL A 48 1.59 -36.19 -0.14
CA VAL A 48 0.23 -35.69 -0.36
C VAL A 48 -0.81 -36.56 0.36
N GLU A 49 -0.64 -37.89 0.37
CA GLU A 49 -1.51 -38.81 1.12
C GLU A 49 -1.40 -38.60 2.63
N GLU A 50 -0.19 -38.43 3.18
CA GLU A 50 0.00 -38.08 4.60
C GLU A 50 -0.66 -36.74 4.95
N ARG A 51 -0.56 -35.75 4.04
CA ARG A 51 -1.21 -34.44 4.24
C ARG A 51 -2.73 -34.54 4.21
N LEU A 52 -3.29 -35.30 3.27
CA LEU A 52 -4.73 -35.52 3.18
C LEU A 52 -5.26 -36.32 4.37
N GLN A 53 -4.49 -37.30 4.88
CA GLN A 53 -4.83 -38.00 6.12
C GLN A 53 -4.83 -37.07 7.32
N ARG A 54 -3.81 -36.22 7.49
CA ARG A 54 -3.81 -35.21 8.58
C ARG A 54 -4.96 -34.22 8.45
N GLU A 55 -5.26 -33.74 7.25
CA GLU A 55 -6.39 -32.83 7.01
C GLU A 55 -7.74 -33.52 7.30
N ALA A 56 -7.88 -34.82 7.01
CA ALA A 56 -9.06 -35.61 7.35
C ALA A 56 -9.19 -35.87 8.86
N GLU A 57 -8.08 -36.19 9.53
CA GLU A 57 -8.03 -36.36 11.00
C GLU A 57 -8.33 -35.05 11.73
N GLU A 58 -7.77 -33.93 11.27
CA GLU A 58 -8.09 -32.59 11.78
C GLU A 58 -9.56 -32.26 11.56
N ARG A 59 -10.11 -32.52 10.36
CA ARG A 59 -11.52 -32.26 10.06
C ARG A 59 -12.46 -33.09 10.95
N ALA A 60 -12.13 -34.36 11.19
CA ALA A 60 -12.87 -35.22 12.11
C ALA A 60 -12.76 -34.74 13.58
N ALA A 61 -11.58 -34.26 13.99
CA ALA A 61 -11.39 -33.65 15.30
C ALA A 61 -12.21 -32.35 15.46
N TRP A 62 -12.24 -31.51 14.42
CA TRP A 62 -13.05 -30.29 14.37
C TRP A 62 -14.55 -30.58 14.37
N GLU A 63 -15.02 -31.60 13.66
CA GLU A 63 -16.42 -32.04 13.71
C GLU A 63 -16.82 -32.53 15.11
N LYS A 64 -15.92 -33.27 15.78
CA LYS A 64 -16.15 -33.74 17.15
C LYS A 64 -16.18 -32.58 18.15
N ILE A 65 -15.27 -31.61 18.02
CA ILE A 65 -15.27 -30.38 18.83
C ILE A 65 -16.52 -29.54 18.56
N ALA A 66 -16.97 -29.45 17.31
CA ALA A 66 -18.22 -28.74 16.97
C ALA A 66 -19.44 -29.40 17.60
N GLN A 67 -19.52 -30.74 17.60
CA GLN A 67 -20.59 -31.49 18.27
C GLN A 67 -20.55 -31.34 19.80
N GLU A 68 -19.35 -31.33 20.40
CA GLU A 68 -19.16 -31.09 21.84
C GLU A 68 -19.58 -29.65 22.21
N ILE A 69 -19.21 -28.66 21.40
CA ILE A 69 -19.63 -27.25 21.59
C ILE A 69 -21.14 -27.09 21.43
N ASP A 70 -21.76 -27.72 20.45
CA ASP A 70 -23.22 -27.66 20.27
C ASP A 70 -23.97 -28.35 21.42
N ALA A 71 -23.43 -29.44 21.96
CA ALA A 71 -23.96 -30.10 23.15
C ALA A 71 -23.82 -29.22 24.41
N GLU A 72 -22.65 -28.61 24.64
CA GLU A 72 -22.44 -27.66 25.75
C GLU A 72 -23.33 -26.42 25.61
N LYS A 73 -23.50 -25.91 24.39
CA LYS A 73 -24.37 -24.76 24.11
C LYS A 73 -25.83 -25.11 24.36
N ALA A 74 -26.27 -26.33 24.02
CA ALA A 74 -27.60 -26.81 24.38
C ALA A 74 -27.78 -26.95 25.90
N GLU A 75 -26.77 -27.45 26.62
CA GLU A 75 -26.81 -27.55 28.08
C GLU A 75 -26.85 -26.18 28.77
N VAL A 76 -26.04 -25.23 28.30
CA VAL A 76 -26.03 -23.85 28.78
C VAL A 76 -27.34 -23.15 28.45
N THR A 77 -27.91 -23.38 27.27
CA THR A 77 -29.21 -22.81 26.88
C THR A 77 -30.33 -23.37 27.75
N ASN A 78 -30.31 -24.66 28.08
CA ASN A 78 -31.26 -25.30 28.99
C ASN A 78 -31.12 -24.81 30.44
N LYS A 79 -29.89 -24.57 30.91
CA LYS A 79 -29.65 -23.91 32.20
C LYS A 79 -30.13 -22.46 32.18
N LEU A 80 -29.96 -21.75 31.07
CA LEU A 80 -30.40 -20.36 30.91
C LEU A 80 -31.94 -20.26 30.92
N THR A 81 -32.65 -21.15 30.21
CA THR A 81 -34.12 -21.20 30.23
C THR A 81 -34.67 -21.63 31.59
N ALA A 82 -34.00 -22.55 32.30
CA ALA A 82 -34.36 -22.90 33.67
C ALA A 82 -34.18 -21.71 34.64
N LEU A 83 -33.06 -20.98 34.55
CA LEU A 83 -32.79 -19.78 35.32
C LEU A 83 -33.74 -18.62 34.97
N GLN A 84 -34.16 -18.51 33.70
CA GLN A 84 -35.15 -17.52 33.27
C GLN A 84 -36.55 -17.86 33.78
N ALA A 85 -36.94 -19.13 33.81
CA ALA A 85 -38.20 -19.57 34.41
C ALA A 85 -38.22 -19.36 35.95
N GLU A 86 -37.10 -19.57 36.63
CA GLU A 86 -36.93 -19.19 38.05
C GLU A 86 -37.00 -17.66 38.25
N ALA A 87 -36.43 -16.88 37.32
CA ALA A 87 -36.48 -15.41 37.37
C ALA A 87 -37.89 -14.84 37.10
N GLU A 88 -38.73 -15.54 36.33
CA GLU A 88 -40.12 -15.14 36.05
C GLU A 88 -41.08 -15.38 37.24
N THR A 89 -40.76 -16.33 38.12
CA THR A 89 -41.56 -16.63 39.32
C THR A 89 -41.18 -15.77 40.53
N THR A 90 -40.07 -15.03 40.45
CA THR A 90 -39.66 -14.08 41.48
C THR A 90 -40.40 -12.75 41.29
N PRO A 91 -41.12 -12.22 42.30
CA PRO A 91 -41.86 -10.97 42.17
C PRO A 91 -40.95 -9.82 41.70
N ARG A 92 -41.34 -9.12 40.63
CA ARG A 92 -40.58 -8.01 40.00
C ARG A 92 -40.08 -6.94 40.97
N VAL A 93 -40.72 -6.78 42.13
CA VAL A 93 -40.33 -5.83 43.18
C VAL A 93 -39.06 -6.29 43.91
N GLU A 94 -38.91 -7.59 44.17
CA GLU A 94 -37.69 -8.16 44.78
C GLU A 94 -36.55 -8.26 43.77
N ALA A 95 -36.82 -8.61 42.51
CA ALA A 95 -35.81 -8.61 41.45
C ALA A 95 -35.29 -7.19 41.13
N ALA A 96 -36.17 -6.18 41.12
CA ALA A 96 -35.76 -4.78 40.98
C ALA A 96 -34.94 -4.31 42.18
N GLN A 97 -35.32 -4.67 43.41
CA GLN A 97 -34.53 -4.37 44.60
C GLN A 97 -33.17 -5.07 44.61
N LEU A 98 -33.07 -6.31 44.13
CA LEU A 98 -31.84 -7.10 44.07
C LEU A 98 -30.92 -6.63 42.93
N VAL A 99 -31.47 -6.18 41.80
CA VAL A 99 -30.73 -5.51 40.72
C VAL A 99 -30.29 -4.11 41.14
N GLU A 100 -31.07 -3.39 41.94
CA GLU A 100 -30.72 -2.05 42.42
C GLU A 100 -29.73 -2.12 43.60
N GLN A 101 -29.83 -3.15 44.44
CA GLN A 101 -28.78 -3.52 45.40
C GLN A 101 -27.53 -4.04 44.69
N GLY A 102 -27.67 -4.80 43.60
CA GLY A 102 -26.58 -5.28 42.74
C GLY A 102 -25.88 -4.15 41.98
N LYS A 103 -26.61 -3.15 41.50
CA LYS A 103 -26.07 -1.92 40.89
C LYS A 103 -25.44 -0.99 41.94
N LYS A 104 -26.05 -0.86 43.12
CA LYS A 104 -25.42 -0.15 44.27
C LYS A 104 -24.19 -0.91 44.80
N ALA A 105 -24.14 -2.23 44.67
CA ALA A 105 -22.98 -3.06 44.98
C ALA A 105 -21.90 -2.96 43.90
N ALA A 106 -22.27 -2.90 42.61
CA ALA A 106 -21.35 -2.75 41.47
C ALA A 106 -20.68 -1.36 41.43
N VAL A 107 -21.41 -0.29 41.78
CA VAL A 107 -20.86 1.05 42.03
C VAL A 107 -19.97 1.09 43.28
N LYS A 108 -20.10 0.09 44.18
CA LYS A 108 -19.28 -0.13 45.37
C LYS A 108 -18.15 -1.15 45.18
N ILE A 109 -17.94 -1.73 44.00
CA ILE A 109 -16.72 -2.52 43.71
C ILE A 109 -15.59 -1.51 43.48
N ASP A 110 -15.18 -0.85 44.56
CA ASP A 110 -13.93 -0.12 44.61
C ASP A 110 -12.83 -1.15 44.73
N LEU A 111 -12.36 -1.69 43.59
CA LEU A 111 -11.26 -2.63 43.60
C LEU A 111 -10.12 -1.99 44.38
N ASP A 112 -9.77 -2.60 45.49
CA ASP A 112 -8.71 -2.07 46.32
C ASP A 112 -7.36 -2.25 45.60
N GLU A 113 -6.30 -1.76 46.22
CA GLU A 113 -4.99 -1.85 45.61
C GLU A 113 -4.51 -3.31 45.46
N ALA A 114 -4.95 -4.22 46.34
CA ALA A 114 -4.59 -5.63 46.29
C ALA A 114 -5.32 -6.34 45.13
N GLU A 115 -6.61 -6.05 44.94
CA GLU A 115 -7.39 -6.57 43.82
C GLU A 115 -6.90 -6.01 42.47
N THR A 116 -6.47 -4.74 42.45
CA THR A 116 -5.84 -4.15 41.25
C THR A 116 -4.50 -4.81 40.92
N ARG A 117 -3.70 -5.14 41.94
CA ARG A 117 -2.45 -5.89 41.78
C ARG A 117 -2.69 -7.31 41.25
N ALA A 118 -3.78 -7.98 41.64
CA ALA A 118 -4.14 -9.28 41.07
C ALA A 118 -4.43 -9.20 39.55
N LEU A 119 -5.02 -8.10 39.07
CA LEU A 119 -5.19 -7.86 37.63
C LEU A 119 -3.84 -7.64 36.93
N ILE A 120 -2.94 -6.86 37.55
CA ILE A 120 -1.59 -6.63 37.03
C ILE A 120 -0.78 -7.94 36.99
N ASP A 121 -0.90 -8.78 38.02
CA ASP A 121 -0.27 -10.10 38.08
C ASP A 121 -0.72 -10.96 36.89
N GLN A 122 -2.02 -10.99 36.58
CA GLN A 122 -2.52 -11.73 35.41
C GLN A 122 -1.92 -11.21 34.11
N GLN A 123 -1.96 -9.89 33.89
CA GLN A 123 -1.42 -9.28 32.67
C GLN A 123 0.08 -9.53 32.48
N LEU A 124 0.85 -9.51 33.57
CA LEU A 124 2.27 -9.85 33.56
C LEU A 124 2.49 -11.34 33.24
N ARG A 125 1.68 -12.26 33.82
CA ARG A 125 1.74 -13.70 33.50
C ARG A 125 1.44 -14.00 32.04
N ASP A 126 0.43 -13.33 31.47
CA ASP A 126 0.07 -13.47 30.05
C ASP A 126 1.24 -13.09 29.12
N ARG A 127 2.24 -12.35 29.63
CA ARG A 127 3.46 -11.91 28.92
C ARG A 127 4.75 -12.55 29.43
N GLY A 128 4.65 -13.71 30.09
CA GLY A 128 5.79 -14.56 30.43
C GLY A 128 6.54 -14.17 31.71
N TRP A 129 5.97 -13.29 32.53
CA TRP A 129 6.49 -12.99 33.86
C TRP A 129 5.94 -13.96 34.90
N GLU A 130 6.81 -14.49 35.75
CA GLU A 130 6.43 -15.21 36.95
C GLU A 130 6.11 -14.20 38.06
N VAL A 131 4.82 -14.08 38.39
CA VAL A 131 4.33 -13.11 39.37
C VAL A 131 3.15 -13.65 40.18
N ASP A 132 3.18 -13.33 41.46
CA ASP A 132 2.09 -13.51 42.41
C ASP A 132 2.36 -12.56 43.59
N THR A 133 1.57 -11.50 43.71
CA THR A 133 1.74 -10.45 44.72
C THR A 133 1.69 -10.98 46.16
N GLN A 134 1.02 -12.11 46.38
CA GLN A 134 0.89 -12.74 47.70
C GLN A 134 2.04 -13.69 47.97
N VAL A 135 2.52 -14.44 46.98
CA VAL A 135 3.54 -15.49 47.15
C VAL A 135 4.95 -14.98 46.81
N LEU A 136 5.12 -14.36 45.64
CA LEU A 136 6.38 -13.88 45.10
C LEU A 136 6.73 -12.47 45.59
N ARG A 137 6.86 -12.31 46.91
CA ARG A 137 7.07 -11.03 47.60
C ARG A 137 8.35 -11.01 48.42
N TYR A 138 9.05 -9.87 48.45
CA TYR A 138 10.34 -9.72 49.15
C TYR A 138 10.26 -10.07 50.65
N SER A 139 9.19 -9.67 51.33
CA SER A 139 8.97 -9.91 52.76
C SER A 139 8.78 -11.40 53.11
N LYS A 140 8.42 -12.24 52.13
CA LYS A 140 8.38 -13.71 52.26
C LYS A 140 9.72 -14.38 51.95
N GLY A 141 10.80 -13.61 51.80
CA GLY A 141 12.15 -14.13 51.53
C GLY A 141 12.43 -14.43 50.07
N ILE A 142 11.53 -14.04 49.15
CA ILE A 142 11.72 -14.25 47.71
C ILE A 142 12.83 -13.34 47.18
N ARG A 143 13.70 -13.92 46.36
CA ARG A 143 14.86 -13.28 45.73
C ARG A 143 14.92 -13.67 44.25
N PRO A 144 15.57 -12.88 43.40
CA PRO A 144 15.70 -13.21 41.99
C PRO A 144 16.55 -14.47 41.79
N VAL A 145 16.25 -15.22 40.73
CA VAL A 145 16.82 -16.55 40.47
C VAL A 145 17.27 -16.62 39.02
N LYS A 146 18.52 -17.05 38.80
CA LYS A 146 19.07 -17.23 37.44
C LYS A 146 18.19 -18.19 36.62
N GLY A 147 17.84 -17.78 35.40
CA GLY A 147 17.00 -18.57 34.48
C GLY A 147 15.49 -18.43 34.71
N ARG A 148 15.04 -17.58 35.66
CA ARG A 148 13.62 -17.27 35.89
C ARG A 148 13.35 -15.78 35.69
N ASN A 149 12.16 -15.46 35.20
CA ASN A 149 11.73 -14.09 34.91
C ASN A 149 10.71 -13.65 35.97
N LEU A 150 11.17 -13.04 37.06
CA LEU A 150 10.35 -12.78 38.25
C LEU A 150 9.92 -11.32 38.35
N ALA A 151 8.64 -11.07 38.59
CA ALA A 151 8.19 -9.78 39.14
C ALA A 151 7.97 -9.93 40.65
N ILE A 152 8.91 -9.40 41.44
CA ILE A 152 8.91 -9.56 42.91
C ILE A 152 8.20 -8.38 43.55
N ALA A 153 7.16 -8.67 44.33
CA ALA A 153 6.38 -7.63 44.99
C ALA A 153 7.08 -7.02 46.23
N GLU A 154 6.78 -5.75 46.51
CA GLU A 154 7.25 -4.98 47.69
C GLU A 154 8.78 -4.92 47.83
N TRP A 155 9.48 -4.63 46.74
CA TRP A 155 10.94 -4.60 46.73
C TRP A 155 11.50 -3.35 47.44
N PRO A 156 12.46 -3.48 48.37
CA PRO A 156 12.88 -2.36 49.21
C PRO A 156 13.65 -1.27 48.44
N THR A 157 13.25 -0.01 48.62
CA THR A 157 14.03 1.18 48.21
C THR A 157 14.24 2.13 49.39
N ALA A 158 15.11 3.13 49.25
CA ALA A 158 15.34 4.15 50.27
C ALA A 158 14.14 5.10 50.47
N LYS A 159 13.17 5.11 49.55
CA LYS A 159 11.99 6.01 49.59
C LYS A 159 10.65 5.25 49.71
N GLY A 160 10.69 4.03 50.25
CA GLY A 160 9.54 3.12 50.34
C GLY A 160 9.67 1.93 49.38
N PRO A 161 8.97 0.81 49.61
CA PRO A 161 9.04 -0.32 48.72
C PRO A 161 8.44 0.00 47.35
N ALA A 162 9.06 -0.48 46.28
CA ALA A 162 8.45 -0.50 44.95
C ALA A 162 7.40 -1.62 44.91
N ASP A 163 6.27 -1.40 44.23
CA ASP A 163 5.20 -2.39 44.19
C ASP A 163 5.65 -3.67 43.52
N TYR A 164 6.38 -3.56 42.41
CA TYR A 164 7.11 -4.67 41.81
C TYR A 164 8.50 -4.24 41.35
N ALA A 165 9.45 -5.17 41.47
CA ALA A 165 10.74 -5.13 40.79
C ALA A 165 10.81 -6.28 39.79
N LEU A 166 11.15 -5.96 38.54
CA LEU A 166 11.18 -6.88 37.40
C LEU A 166 12.60 -7.41 37.19
N PHE A 167 12.78 -8.72 37.33
CA PHE A 167 14.05 -9.41 37.19
C PHE A 167 14.03 -10.40 36.02
N VAL A 168 15.05 -10.31 35.16
CA VAL A 168 15.36 -11.33 34.16
C VAL A 168 16.58 -12.08 34.66
N GLY A 169 16.37 -13.31 35.13
CA GLY A 169 17.38 -14.03 35.91
C GLY A 169 17.71 -13.29 37.21
N SER A 170 18.98 -12.88 37.36
CA SER A 170 19.46 -12.06 38.49
C SER A 170 19.60 -10.58 38.15
N THR A 171 19.17 -10.16 36.96
CA THR A 171 19.34 -8.77 36.49
C THR A 171 18.06 -7.97 36.72
N LEU A 172 18.15 -6.88 37.48
CA LEU A 172 17.05 -5.94 37.68
C LEU A 172 16.90 -5.06 36.44
N VAL A 173 15.78 -5.22 35.72
CA VAL A 173 15.53 -4.51 34.45
C VAL A 173 14.48 -3.42 34.60
N GLY A 174 13.53 -3.55 35.54
CA GLY A 174 12.46 -2.56 35.68
C GLY A 174 11.84 -2.48 37.06
N VAL A 175 11.10 -1.39 37.30
CA VAL A 175 10.30 -1.17 38.52
C VAL A 175 8.90 -0.68 38.16
N VAL A 176 7.90 -1.09 38.94
CA VAL A 176 6.49 -0.81 38.69
C VAL A 176 5.86 -0.12 39.90
N GLU A 177 5.07 0.93 39.63
CA GLU A 177 4.13 1.53 40.57
C GLU A 177 2.69 1.14 40.19
N ALA A 178 2.02 0.41 41.08
CA ALA A 178 0.63 0.03 40.94
C ALA A 178 -0.26 1.08 41.60
N LYS A 179 -1.31 1.51 40.91
CA LYS A 179 -2.36 2.36 41.47
C LYS A 179 -3.69 1.65 41.45
N ARG A 180 -4.60 2.03 42.36
CA ARG A 180 -5.99 1.57 42.32
C ARG A 180 -6.60 1.82 40.96
N LYS A 181 -7.46 0.92 40.48
CA LYS A 181 -8.08 0.98 39.15
C LYS A 181 -8.67 2.36 38.79
N ARG A 182 -9.19 3.14 39.75
CA ARG A 182 -9.79 4.46 39.50
C ARG A 182 -8.79 5.64 39.38
N LYS A 183 -7.52 5.43 39.69
CA LYS A 183 -6.51 6.49 39.75
C LYS A 183 -5.78 6.61 38.40
N ASN A 184 -5.38 7.84 38.10
CA ASN A 184 -4.53 8.16 36.95
C ASN A 184 -3.14 7.51 37.11
N VAL A 185 -2.65 6.92 36.03
CA VAL A 185 -1.36 6.19 35.98
C VAL A 185 -0.24 6.99 35.33
N SER A 186 -0.57 7.97 34.47
CA SER A 186 0.42 8.83 33.82
C SER A 186 1.30 9.60 34.79
N ALA A 187 0.68 10.20 35.81
CA ALA A 187 1.41 10.97 36.83
C ALA A 187 2.16 10.07 37.84
N ALA A 188 1.73 8.81 37.99
CA ALA A 188 2.33 7.89 38.96
C ALA A 188 3.70 7.35 38.52
N ILE A 189 4.06 7.51 37.25
CA ILE A 189 5.40 7.16 36.76
C ILE A 189 6.52 7.94 37.45
N ASP A 190 6.25 9.16 37.93
CA ASP A 190 7.22 9.95 38.70
C ASP A 190 7.60 9.25 40.03
N GLN A 191 6.71 8.41 40.56
CA GLN A 191 6.99 7.59 41.74
C GLN A 191 7.86 6.38 41.38
N ALA A 192 7.58 5.71 40.26
CA ALA A 192 8.42 4.64 39.73
C ALA A 192 9.86 5.13 39.42
N GLU A 193 9.99 6.35 38.90
CA GLU A 193 11.27 7.04 38.71
C GLU A 193 12.05 7.22 40.01
N ARG A 194 11.37 7.58 41.11
CA ARG A 194 12.01 7.68 42.43
C ARG A 194 12.52 6.32 42.90
N TYR A 195 11.81 5.23 42.63
CA TYR A 195 12.29 3.88 42.95
C TYR A 195 13.55 3.53 42.17
N SER A 196 13.60 3.84 40.87
CA SER A 196 14.78 3.61 40.04
C SER A 196 16.03 4.32 40.59
N ILE A 197 15.88 5.52 41.16
CA ILE A 197 16.98 6.25 41.80
C ILE A 197 17.32 5.68 43.20
N ALA A 198 16.29 5.34 43.98
CA ALA A 198 16.39 5.02 45.40
C ALA A 198 16.61 3.53 45.72
N ILE A 199 16.71 2.67 44.70
CA ILE A 199 16.91 1.23 44.85
C ILE A 199 18.18 0.94 45.69
N LYS A 200 18.02 0.04 46.68
CA LYS A 200 19.09 -0.33 47.60
C LYS A 200 19.94 -1.44 46.99
N ASP A 201 21.25 -1.28 47.07
CA ASP A 201 22.20 -2.28 46.57
C ASP A 201 22.12 -3.55 47.43
N SER A 202 22.13 -4.72 46.79
CA SER A 202 22.12 -6.04 47.45
C SER A 202 22.99 -7.01 46.66
N ALA A 203 23.58 -8.01 47.33
CA ALA A 203 24.27 -9.11 46.67
C ALA A 203 23.31 -10.06 45.92
N ASP A 204 22.00 -9.93 46.16
CA ASP A 204 20.98 -10.80 45.57
C ASP A 204 20.79 -10.57 44.07
N PHE A 205 21.21 -9.42 43.51
CA PHE A 205 20.96 -9.06 42.12
C PHE A 205 22.07 -8.20 41.50
N SER A 206 21.99 -8.03 40.19
CA SER A 206 22.85 -7.12 39.41
C SER A 206 22.01 -6.10 38.65
N TYR A 207 22.54 -4.89 38.46
CA TYR A 207 21.89 -3.88 37.63
C TYR A 207 22.09 -4.20 36.14
N ALA A 208 21.10 -3.88 35.32
CA ALA A 208 21.17 -3.94 33.86
C ALA A 208 22.19 -2.98 33.22
N GLY A 209 22.85 -2.14 34.01
CA GLY A 209 23.78 -1.10 33.61
C GLY A 209 23.61 0.17 34.46
N GLY A 210 24.11 1.30 33.98
CA GLY A 210 23.93 2.60 34.60
C GLY A 210 24.93 2.92 35.72
N PRO A 211 24.66 3.94 36.55
CA PRO A 211 23.46 4.79 36.55
C PRO A 211 23.39 5.75 35.35
N TRP A 212 22.19 5.98 34.81
CA TRP A 212 21.94 6.91 33.71
C TRP A 212 21.33 8.20 34.26
N GLY A 213 22.12 9.27 34.38
CA GLY A 213 21.61 10.54 34.95
C GLY A 213 21.04 10.41 36.37
N GLY A 214 21.52 9.43 37.15
CA GLY A 214 21.07 9.15 38.51
C GLY A 214 20.06 8.01 38.65
N TYR A 215 19.46 7.54 37.54
CA TYR A 215 18.58 6.36 37.53
C TYR A 215 19.42 5.07 37.52
N LYS A 216 19.23 4.18 38.50
CA LYS A 216 19.93 2.88 38.57
C LYS A 216 19.19 1.76 37.83
N VAL A 217 17.88 1.92 37.61
CA VAL A 217 17.03 0.94 36.89
C VAL A 217 16.50 1.56 35.61
N PRO A 218 16.69 0.93 34.43
CA PRO A 218 16.42 1.59 33.15
C PRO A 218 14.93 1.76 32.87
N PHE A 219 14.10 0.76 33.14
CA PHE A 219 12.69 0.77 32.77
C PHE A 219 11.79 1.06 33.96
N VAL A 220 10.91 2.04 33.83
CA VAL A 220 9.96 2.41 34.88
C VAL A 220 8.53 2.34 34.33
N PHE A 221 7.64 1.78 35.14
CA PHE A 221 6.24 1.55 34.76
C PHE A 221 5.28 2.08 35.81
N SER A 222 4.10 2.50 35.36
CA SER A 222 2.93 2.63 36.24
C SER A 222 1.68 2.05 35.59
N ALA A 223 0.90 1.31 36.38
CA ALA A 223 -0.29 0.61 35.91
C ALA A 223 -1.40 0.59 36.96
N ASN A 224 -2.65 0.44 36.51
CA ASN A 224 -3.85 0.33 37.35
C ASN A 224 -4.76 -0.83 36.92
N GLY A 225 -4.23 -1.77 36.12
CA GLY A 225 -4.97 -2.92 35.61
C GLY A 225 -6.05 -2.59 34.57
N ARG A 226 -6.19 -1.33 34.10
CA ARG A 226 -7.10 -0.99 32.99
C ARG A 226 -6.46 -1.34 31.65
N SER A 227 -7.25 -1.92 30.75
CA SER A 227 -6.90 -1.98 29.32
C SER A 227 -6.70 -0.58 28.75
N TYR A 228 -5.83 -0.46 27.76
CA TYR A 228 -5.56 0.80 27.09
C TYR A 228 -6.75 1.32 26.29
N LEU A 229 -7.08 2.59 26.49
CA LEU A 229 -8.14 3.31 25.76
C LEU A 229 -7.59 4.67 25.34
N LYS A 230 -7.43 4.89 24.02
CA LYS A 230 -6.78 6.09 23.48
C LYS A 230 -7.45 7.39 23.95
N GLN A 231 -8.77 7.40 24.07
CA GLN A 231 -9.56 8.57 24.48
C GLN A 231 -9.22 9.05 25.90
N ILE A 232 -8.77 8.14 26.76
CA ILE A 232 -8.38 8.40 28.15
C ILE A 232 -6.98 7.84 28.43
N GLU A 233 -6.05 8.08 27.50
CA GLU A 233 -4.69 7.55 27.53
C GLU A 233 -3.95 7.84 28.85
N THR A 234 -4.20 9.00 29.47
CA THR A 234 -3.57 9.35 30.75
C THR A 234 -4.08 8.53 31.93
N GLU A 235 -5.27 7.94 31.82
CA GLU A 235 -5.91 7.13 32.86
C GLU A 235 -5.88 5.62 32.60
N SER A 236 -5.44 5.18 31.43
CA SER A 236 -5.57 3.80 30.97
C SER A 236 -4.27 3.24 30.40
N GLY A 237 -4.20 1.91 30.27
CA GLY A 237 -3.01 1.21 29.80
C GLY A 237 -1.86 1.20 30.81
N ILE A 238 -0.65 0.93 30.30
CA ILE A 238 0.57 0.82 31.09
C ILE A 238 1.49 1.96 30.73
N TRP A 239 1.73 2.88 31.65
CA TRP A 239 2.64 3.99 31.40
C TRP A 239 4.08 3.53 31.56
N PHE A 240 4.90 3.80 30.55
CA PHE A 240 6.28 3.34 30.43
C PHE A 240 7.23 4.50 30.13
N ARG A 241 8.41 4.47 30.73
CA ARG A 241 9.55 5.30 30.35
C ARG A 241 10.84 4.50 30.42
N ASP A 242 11.67 4.70 29.41
CA ASP A 242 13.07 4.27 29.40
C ASP A 242 13.95 5.42 29.91
N THR A 243 14.50 5.29 31.12
CA THR A 243 15.25 6.35 31.81
C THR A 243 16.71 6.49 31.35
N ARG A 244 17.18 5.64 30.42
CA ARG A 244 18.58 5.64 29.96
C ARG A 244 18.99 6.94 29.25
N ARG A 245 18.03 7.64 28.64
CA ARG A 245 18.24 8.94 27.97
C ARG A 245 17.17 9.94 28.42
N ALA A 246 17.57 11.18 28.66
CA ALA A 246 16.64 12.23 29.08
C ALA A 246 15.55 12.52 28.03
N ALA A 247 15.89 12.38 26.74
CA ALA A 247 14.99 12.57 25.60
C ALA A 247 13.92 11.47 25.46
N ASN A 248 14.06 10.36 26.18
CA ASN A 248 13.03 9.32 26.20
C ASN A 248 11.83 9.81 27.01
N HIS A 249 10.79 10.23 26.31
CA HIS A 249 9.52 10.63 26.91
C HIS A 249 8.69 9.41 27.34
N ARG A 250 7.97 9.60 28.44
CA ARG A 250 6.96 8.65 28.94
C ARG A 250 5.80 8.49 27.95
N ARG A 251 5.26 7.29 27.84
CA ARG A 251 4.13 6.96 26.95
C ARG A 251 3.27 5.84 27.51
N ALA A 252 2.03 5.73 27.04
CA ALA A 252 1.17 4.61 27.36
C ALA A 252 1.42 3.43 26.39
N LEU A 253 1.43 2.22 26.93
CA LEU A 253 1.49 0.95 26.22
C LEU A 253 0.15 0.25 26.28
N VAL A 254 -0.16 -0.49 25.22
CA VAL A 254 -1.39 -1.30 25.13
C VAL A 254 -1.34 -2.52 26.04
N ASP A 255 -0.14 -3.08 26.22
CA ASP A 255 0.11 -4.29 27.01
C ASP A 255 1.54 -4.28 27.61
N TRP A 256 1.85 -5.27 28.46
CA TRP A 256 3.16 -5.40 29.10
C TRP A 256 4.23 -5.88 28.12
N PRO A 257 5.44 -5.29 28.16
CA PRO A 257 6.60 -5.87 27.51
C PRO A 257 6.97 -7.24 28.09
N THR A 258 7.49 -8.11 27.23
CA THR A 258 8.05 -9.41 27.59
C THR A 258 9.43 -9.27 28.23
N PRO A 259 9.86 -10.24 29.06
CA PRO A 259 11.22 -10.30 29.59
C PRO A 259 12.31 -10.19 28.49
N GLU A 260 12.10 -10.89 27.38
CA GLU A 260 13.01 -10.92 26.24
C GLU A 260 13.02 -9.56 25.51
N GLY A 261 11.86 -8.91 25.37
CA GLY A 261 11.78 -7.60 24.74
C GLY A 261 12.44 -6.51 25.56
N LEU A 262 12.28 -6.48 26.89
CA LEU A 262 13.02 -5.56 27.76
C LEU A 262 14.51 -5.82 27.70
N THR A 263 14.93 -7.08 27.77
CA THR A 263 16.36 -7.44 27.71
C THR A 263 16.98 -6.98 26.41
N GLY A 264 16.33 -7.24 25.27
CA GLY A 264 16.89 -6.78 24.01
C GLY A 264 16.79 -5.26 23.81
N GLN A 265 15.84 -4.55 24.41
CA GLN A 265 15.90 -3.07 24.44
C GLN A 265 17.17 -2.56 25.12
N LEU A 266 17.72 -3.30 26.11
CA LEU A 266 18.99 -2.94 26.76
C LEU A 266 20.19 -3.02 25.82
N GLU A 267 20.16 -3.90 24.83
CA GLU A 267 21.23 -4.07 23.83
C GLU A 267 21.30 -2.90 22.84
N VAL A 268 20.25 -2.10 22.74
CA VAL A 268 20.17 -0.96 21.81
C VAL A 268 20.79 0.29 22.44
N ASP A 269 21.96 0.67 21.96
CA ASP A 269 22.57 1.98 22.20
C ASP A 269 22.24 2.93 21.04
N GLN A 270 21.29 3.83 21.28
CA GLN A 270 20.80 4.74 20.25
C GLN A 270 21.83 5.80 19.84
N ASP A 271 22.66 6.27 20.77
CA ASP A 271 23.65 7.31 20.47
C ASP A 271 24.82 6.72 19.67
N ALA A 272 25.27 5.51 20.03
CA ALA A 272 26.24 4.76 19.23
C ALA A 272 25.69 4.40 17.85
N ALA A 273 24.42 3.98 17.76
CA ALA A 273 23.76 3.69 16.48
C ALA A 273 23.67 4.93 15.59
N ASN A 274 23.27 6.08 16.14
CA ASN A 274 23.19 7.34 15.41
C ASN A 274 24.57 7.81 14.91
N ALA A 275 25.62 7.62 15.72
CA ALA A 275 27.00 7.91 15.31
C ALA A 275 27.46 6.96 14.19
N ALA A 276 27.15 5.67 14.30
CA ALA A 276 27.46 4.67 13.28
C ALA A 276 26.76 4.98 11.94
N LEU A 277 25.47 5.34 11.96
CA LEU A 277 24.73 5.74 10.76
C LEU A 277 25.37 6.93 10.05
N LYS A 278 25.80 7.96 10.80
CA LYS A 278 26.49 9.14 10.25
C LYS A 278 27.81 8.79 9.56
N ALA A 279 28.55 7.83 10.12
CA ALA A 279 29.85 7.39 9.58
C ALA A 279 29.71 6.36 8.45
N GLN A 280 28.60 5.63 8.38
CA GLN A 280 28.40 4.55 7.44
C GLN A 280 28.27 5.08 5.99
N PRO A 281 29.05 4.57 5.03
CA PRO A 281 28.95 4.97 3.63
C PRO A 281 27.66 4.45 2.97
N PHE A 282 27.26 5.07 1.86
CA PHE A 282 26.15 4.62 1.00
C PHE A 282 26.66 3.68 -0.10
N GLU A 283 27.51 2.73 0.27
CA GLU A 283 28.08 1.74 -0.65
C GLU A 283 27.27 0.45 -0.59
N PHE A 284 26.56 0.16 -1.68
CA PHE A 284 25.72 -1.02 -1.83
C PHE A 284 26.10 -1.79 -3.10
N GLY A 285 25.75 -3.06 -3.16
CA GLY A 285 25.87 -3.92 -4.34
C GLY A 285 24.97 -3.51 -5.51
N PHE A 286 24.26 -2.39 -5.38
CA PHE A 286 23.45 -1.75 -6.41
C PHE A 286 23.56 -0.22 -6.29
N PRO A 287 23.43 0.52 -7.40
CA PRO A 287 23.47 1.99 -7.36
C PRO A 287 22.21 2.56 -6.69
N LEU A 288 22.41 3.46 -5.73
CA LEU A 288 21.36 4.32 -5.19
C LEU A 288 21.31 5.65 -5.93
N ARG A 289 20.11 6.15 -6.20
CA ARG A 289 19.89 7.47 -6.76
C ARG A 289 19.99 8.54 -5.67
N TYR A 290 20.37 9.76 -6.06
CA TYR A 290 20.61 10.87 -5.12
C TYR A 290 19.42 11.15 -4.18
N TYR A 291 18.19 11.06 -4.70
CA TYR A 291 16.98 11.31 -3.93
C TYR A 291 16.67 10.16 -2.95
N GLN A 292 17.09 8.93 -3.25
CA GLN A 292 16.95 7.80 -2.32
C GLN A 292 17.90 7.97 -1.14
N GLU A 293 19.15 8.38 -1.40
CA GLU A 293 20.09 8.74 -0.34
C GLU A 293 19.56 9.90 0.51
N SER A 294 19.04 10.96 -0.14
CA SER A 294 18.46 12.12 0.55
C SER A 294 17.26 11.75 1.42
N ALA A 295 16.39 10.85 0.93
CA ALA A 295 15.29 10.30 1.70
C ALA A 295 15.77 9.51 2.92
N ILE A 296 16.75 8.63 2.77
CA ILE A 296 17.34 7.86 3.88
C ILE A 296 17.95 8.80 4.92
N ARG A 297 18.71 9.82 4.50
CA ARG A 297 19.28 10.83 5.41
C ARG A 297 18.20 11.61 6.16
N SER A 298 17.09 11.93 5.51
CA SER A 298 15.95 12.62 6.13
C SER A 298 15.28 11.74 7.19
N VAL A 299 15.11 10.45 6.90
CA VAL A 299 14.63 9.45 7.87
C VAL A 299 15.61 9.31 9.05
N GLU A 300 16.92 9.16 8.80
CA GLU A 300 17.93 9.07 9.85
C GLU A 300 17.95 10.32 10.74
N SER A 301 17.77 11.51 10.15
CA SER A 301 17.65 12.76 10.90
C SER A 301 16.39 12.80 11.77
N ALA A 302 15.24 12.38 11.24
CA ALA A 302 13.99 12.26 11.98
C ALA A 302 14.12 11.29 13.17
N LEU A 303 14.73 10.12 12.94
CA LEU A 303 15.01 9.13 13.98
C LEU A 303 16.00 9.64 15.04
N SER A 304 17.00 10.43 14.64
CA SER A 304 17.92 11.08 15.57
C SER A 304 17.26 12.19 16.39
N ALA A 305 16.13 12.74 15.92
CA ALA A 305 15.29 13.69 16.64
C ALA A 305 14.19 13.00 17.47
N GLU A 306 14.29 11.67 17.67
CA GLU A 306 13.33 10.85 18.42
C GLU A 306 11.90 10.86 17.85
N GLN A 307 11.74 11.17 16.56
CA GLN A 307 10.45 11.04 15.89
C GLN A 307 10.08 9.56 15.75
N ARG A 308 8.94 9.17 16.31
CA ARG A 308 8.43 7.79 16.30
C ARG A 308 7.50 7.48 15.13
N ALA A 309 7.07 8.49 14.38
CA ALA A 309 6.26 8.35 13.18
C ALA A 309 6.87 9.23 12.09
N VAL A 310 7.18 8.62 10.95
CA VAL A 310 7.93 9.25 9.85
C VAL A 310 7.23 8.89 8.54
N LEU A 311 7.01 9.87 7.67
CA LEU A 311 6.40 9.68 6.36
C LEU A 311 7.38 10.03 5.24
N VAL A 312 7.50 9.16 4.24
CA VAL A 312 8.27 9.41 3.02
C VAL A 312 7.35 9.29 1.81
N ALA A 313 7.20 10.39 1.08
CA ALA A 313 6.37 10.46 -0.12
C ALA A 313 7.25 10.38 -1.38
N MET A 314 7.13 9.31 -2.15
CA MET A 314 7.91 9.08 -3.36
C MET A 314 7.03 8.50 -4.47
N ALA A 315 7.03 9.15 -5.63
CA ALA A 315 6.25 8.73 -6.78
C ALA A 315 6.46 7.25 -7.15
N THR A 316 5.41 6.62 -7.67
CA THR A 316 5.49 5.22 -8.14
C THR A 316 6.58 5.06 -9.20
N GLY A 317 7.35 3.96 -9.14
CA GLY A 317 8.43 3.69 -10.08
C GLY A 317 9.79 4.32 -9.73
N THR A 318 9.87 5.12 -8.66
CA THR A 318 11.12 5.76 -8.21
C THR A 318 12.02 4.84 -7.37
N GLY A 319 11.63 3.58 -7.13
CA GLY A 319 12.45 2.57 -6.47
C GLY A 319 12.29 2.50 -4.94
N LYS A 320 11.06 2.59 -4.41
CA LYS A 320 10.75 2.50 -2.97
C LYS A 320 11.29 1.21 -2.31
N THR A 321 11.23 0.07 -3.01
CA THR A 321 11.75 -1.21 -2.47
C THR A 321 13.27 -1.17 -2.29
N LYS A 322 14.03 -0.65 -3.26
CA LYS A 322 15.49 -0.47 -3.12
C LYS A 322 15.87 0.53 -2.03
N LEU A 323 15.11 1.61 -1.92
CA LEU A 323 15.21 2.56 -0.79
C LEU A 323 15.01 1.82 0.54
N ALA A 324 13.95 1.02 0.67
CA ALA A 324 13.67 0.26 1.88
C ALA A 324 14.81 -0.71 2.22
N ILE A 325 15.30 -1.49 1.26
CA ILE A 325 16.43 -2.43 1.48
C ILE A 325 17.67 -1.69 2.00
N ALA A 326 18.06 -0.59 1.36
CA ALA A 326 19.22 0.21 1.77
C ALA A 326 19.02 0.86 3.15
N MET A 327 17.84 1.43 3.40
CA MET A 327 17.47 2.04 4.68
C MET A 327 17.53 1.03 5.82
N LEU A 328 16.86 -0.13 5.65
CA LEU A 328 16.82 -1.16 6.69
C LEU A 328 18.19 -1.79 6.90
N TYR A 329 19.01 -1.94 5.86
CA TYR A 329 20.37 -2.44 6.00
C TYR A 329 21.18 -1.53 6.91
N ARG A 330 21.12 -0.21 6.69
CA ARG A 330 21.83 0.78 7.51
C ARG A 330 21.34 0.76 8.96
N LEU A 331 20.03 0.79 9.16
CA LEU A 331 19.42 0.75 10.49
C LEU A 331 19.75 -0.51 11.29
N LEU A 332 19.73 -1.69 10.66
CA LEU A 332 20.07 -2.96 11.31
C LEU A 332 21.58 -3.10 11.53
N SER A 333 22.42 -2.69 10.57
CA SER A 333 23.88 -2.73 10.68
C SER A 333 24.38 -1.84 11.81
N ALA A 334 23.77 -0.66 11.96
CA ALA A 334 24.04 0.25 13.07
C ALA A 334 23.41 -0.19 14.40
N LYS A 335 22.67 -1.32 14.42
CA LYS A 335 21.93 -1.83 15.58
C LYS A 335 20.94 -0.80 16.17
N ARG A 336 20.39 0.07 15.32
CA ARG A 336 19.39 1.07 15.73
C ARG A 336 18.06 0.44 16.12
N PHE A 337 17.73 -0.68 15.47
CA PHE A 337 16.55 -1.52 15.71
C PHE A 337 16.96 -2.99 15.65
N ARG A 338 16.22 -3.87 16.34
CA ARG A 338 16.50 -5.32 16.34
C ARG A 338 15.50 -6.09 15.50
N ARG A 339 14.22 -5.72 15.55
CA ARG A 339 13.13 -6.44 14.86
C ARG A 339 12.26 -5.48 14.08
N ILE A 340 12.05 -5.80 12.80
CA ILE A 340 11.32 -4.99 11.84
C ILE A 340 10.12 -5.76 11.31
N CYS A 341 8.93 -5.16 11.38
CA CYS A 341 7.76 -5.61 10.64
C CYS A 341 7.67 -4.81 9.34
N PHE A 342 7.82 -5.47 8.20
CA PHE A 342 7.58 -4.87 6.89
C PHE A 342 6.14 -5.15 6.48
N VAL A 343 5.28 -4.14 6.58
CA VAL A 343 3.84 -4.25 6.34
C VAL A 343 3.55 -3.93 4.88
N VAL A 344 2.87 -4.88 4.22
CA VAL A 344 2.35 -4.73 2.86
C VAL A 344 0.83 -4.79 2.86
N ASP A 345 0.23 -4.22 1.82
CA ASP A 345 -1.23 -4.21 1.64
C ASP A 345 -1.80 -5.60 1.29
N ARG A 346 -1.08 -6.40 0.48
CA ARG A 346 -1.59 -7.66 -0.08
C ARG A 346 -0.49 -8.70 -0.27
N SER A 347 -0.90 -9.96 -0.37
CA SER A 347 0.04 -11.08 -0.49
C SER A 347 0.95 -11.00 -1.70
N ALA A 348 0.44 -10.58 -2.87
CA ALA A 348 1.25 -10.42 -4.08
C ALA A 348 2.39 -9.39 -3.92
N LEU A 349 2.17 -8.30 -3.17
CA LEU A 349 3.20 -7.31 -2.85
C LEU A 349 4.20 -7.89 -1.83
N GLY A 350 3.72 -8.70 -0.89
CA GLY A 350 4.58 -9.39 0.06
C GLY A 350 5.52 -10.37 -0.63
N ASP A 351 5.00 -11.23 -1.52
CA ASP A 351 5.80 -12.17 -2.32
C ASP A 351 6.87 -11.43 -3.16
N GLN A 352 6.50 -10.29 -3.76
CA GLN A 352 7.45 -9.47 -4.52
C GLN A 352 8.53 -8.89 -3.61
N THR A 353 8.14 -8.35 -2.46
CA THR A 353 9.07 -7.78 -1.48
C THR A 353 10.02 -8.85 -0.96
N GLU A 354 9.50 -10.03 -0.64
CA GLU A 354 10.30 -11.18 -0.20
C GLU A 354 11.33 -11.58 -1.26
N GLY A 355 10.92 -11.66 -2.52
CA GLY A 355 11.82 -11.90 -3.65
C GLY A 355 12.91 -10.85 -3.79
N GLU A 356 12.58 -9.56 -3.69
CA GLU A 356 13.55 -8.46 -3.78
C GLU A 356 14.56 -8.47 -2.62
N PHE A 357 14.11 -8.72 -1.39
CA PHE A 357 14.99 -8.85 -0.22
C PHE A 357 15.89 -10.08 -0.29
N SER A 358 15.42 -11.16 -0.91
CA SER A 358 16.15 -12.42 -1.03
C SER A 358 17.14 -12.43 -2.20
N THR A 359 16.94 -11.60 -3.23
CA THR A 359 17.78 -11.60 -4.44
C THR A 359 18.72 -10.39 -4.55
N THR A 360 18.36 -9.25 -3.96
CA THR A 360 19.17 -8.03 -4.05
C THR A 360 20.44 -8.17 -3.22
N LYS A 361 21.60 -8.17 -3.89
CA LYS A 361 22.92 -8.15 -3.24
C LYS A 361 23.19 -6.79 -2.60
N VAL A 362 23.38 -6.76 -1.29
CA VAL A 362 23.49 -5.51 -0.52
C VAL A 362 24.94 -5.15 -0.24
N VAL A 363 25.73 -6.03 0.38
CA VAL A 363 27.16 -5.79 0.65
C VAL A 363 27.93 -7.10 0.51
N SER A 364 29.16 -7.02 -0.02
CA SER A 364 30.08 -8.17 -0.18
C SER A 364 29.46 -9.36 -0.91
N GLY A 365 28.58 -9.10 -1.88
CA GLY A 365 27.92 -10.12 -2.68
C GLY A 365 26.79 -10.89 -1.98
N LYS A 366 26.53 -10.63 -0.70
CA LYS A 366 25.45 -11.24 0.08
C LYS A 366 24.14 -10.50 -0.07
N THR A 367 23.02 -11.21 0.02
CA THR A 367 21.67 -10.62 -0.05
C THR A 367 21.20 -10.12 1.31
N PHE A 368 20.13 -9.32 1.33
CA PHE A 368 19.61 -8.81 2.60
C PHE A 368 19.15 -9.95 3.52
N ALA A 369 18.42 -10.91 2.97
CA ALA A 369 17.91 -12.08 3.70
C ALA A 369 19.04 -12.92 4.31
N GLU A 370 20.16 -13.09 3.60
CA GLU A 370 21.34 -13.83 4.11
C GLU A 370 22.03 -13.12 5.29
N ILE A 371 21.98 -11.78 5.34
CA ILE A 371 22.68 -10.99 6.38
C ILE A 371 21.86 -10.91 7.67
N PHE A 372 20.54 -10.75 7.55
CA PHE A 372 19.68 -10.41 8.69
C PHE A 372 18.56 -11.42 8.97
N GLY A 373 18.36 -12.42 8.12
CA GLY A 373 17.21 -13.31 8.19
C GLY A 373 15.91 -12.61 7.78
N LEU A 374 15.08 -13.33 7.03
CA LEU A 374 13.80 -12.86 6.52
C LEU A 374 12.74 -13.94 6.72
N LYS A 375 11.57 -13.55 7.21
CA LYS A 375 10.38 -14.41 7.26
C LYS A 375 9.28 -13.82 6.38
N GLY A 376 8.73 -14.68 5.52
CA GLY A 376 7.70 -14.33 4.55
C GLY A 376 6.30 -14.36 5.15
N LEU A 377 5.29 -14.30 4.29
CA LEU A 377 3.88 -14.24 4.71
C LEU A 377 3.35 -15.53 5.35
N GLY A 378 4.02 -16.67 5.11
CA GLY A 378 3.62 -17.98 5.66
C GLY A 378 3.99 -18.18 7.12
N ASP A 379 4.90 -17.36 7.67
CA ASP A 379 5.46 -17.55 9.01
C ASP A 379 4.70 -16.72 10.05
N VAL A 380 3.82 -17.36 10.83
CA VAL A 380 2.99 -16.64 11.80
C VAL A 380 3.81 -16.07 12.96
N LYS A 381 4.82 -16.79 13.46
CA LYS A 381 5.70 -16.32 14.55
C LYS A 381 7.14 -16.25 14.05
N PRO A 382 7.78 -15.07 14.08
CA PRO A 382 9.18 -14.96 13.68
C PRO A 382 10.09 -15.59 14.74
N ASP A 383 11.13 -16.30 14.30
CA ASP A 383 12.17 -16.82 15.17
C ASP A 383 12.98 -15.69 15.82
N ILE A 384 13.63 -15.95 16.96
CA ILE A 384 14.42 -14.95 17.71
C ILE A 384 15.53 -14.32 16.85
N GLU A 385 16.12 -15.10 15.94
CA GLU A 385 17.19 -14.65 15.05
C GLU A 385 16.70 -13.81 13.88
N THR A 386 15.41 -13.88 13.54
CA THR A 386 14.82 -13.16 12.41
C THR A 386 14.75 -11.67 12.70
N LYS A 387 15.42 -10.84 11.89
CA LYS A 387 15.38 -9.37 12.04
C LYS A 387 14.26 -8.72 11.23
N VAL A 388 13.82 -9.32 10.12
CA VAL A 388 12.74 -8.78 9.28
C VAL A 388 11.63 -9.79 9.05
N HIS A 389 10.39 -9.37 9.31
CA HIS A 389 9.19 -10.17 9.11
C HIS A 389 8.23 -9.39 8.20
N ILE A 390 7.90 -9.96 7.03
CA ILE A 390 6.93 -9.40 6.10
C ILE A 390 5.53 -9.83 6.54
N CYS A 391 4.62 -8.86 6.74
CA CYS A 391 3.24 -9.14 7.13
C CYS A 391 2.26 -8.40 6.23
N THR A 392 1.09 -8.97 5.98
CA THR A 392 -0.05 -8.19 5.49
C THR A 392 -0.74 -7.47 6.64
N ILE A 393 -1.32 -6.30 6.36
CA ILE A 393 -2.10 -5.57 7.37
C ILE A 393 -3.31 -6.37 7.86
N GLN A 394 -3.96 -7.13 6.99
CA GLN A 394 -5.09 -8.00 7.32
C GLN A 394 -4.64 -9.15 8.24
N GLY A 395 -3.46 -9.72 7.99
CA GLY A 395 -2.86 -10.73 8.85
C GLY A 395 -2.61 -10.20 10.25
N LEU A 396 -2.13 -8.96 10.38
CA LEU A 396 -1.95 -8.30 11.67
C LEU A 396 -3.29 -7.99 12.36
N VAL A 397 -4.30 -7.48 11.63
CA VAL A 397 -5.66 -7.25 12.16
C VAL A 397 -6.24 -8.52 12.76
N LYS A 398 -6.18 -9.66 12.05
CA LYS A 398 -6.67 -10.95 12.55
C LYS A 398 -5.98 -11.35 13.85
N ARG A 399 -4.65 -11.17 13.92
CA ARG A 399 -3.83 -11.58 15.06
C ARG A 399 -3.91 -10.66 16.27
N VAL A 400 -4.16 -9.38 16.06
CA VAL A 400 -4.18 -8.37 17.14
C VAL A 400 -5.60 -8.14 17.66
N LEU A 401 -6.60 -8.08 16.78
CA LEU A 401 -7.96 -7.68 17.15
C LEU A 401 -8.92 -8.87 17.31
N PHE A 402 -8.61 -10.02 16.70
CA PHE A 402 -9.50 -11.19 16.67
C PHE A 402 -8.82 -12.46 17.19
N ALA A 403 -7.77 -12.32 18.02
CA ALA A 403 -7.19 -13.45 18.72
C ALA A 403 -8.20 -14.03 19.72
N ALA A 404 -8.36 -15.36 19.72
CA ALA A 404 -9.26 -16.06 20.63
C ALA A 404 -8.81 -15.97 22.10
N ASP A 405 -7.50 -15.88 22.32
CA ASP A 405 -6.87 -15.64 23.62
C ASP A 405 -5.86 -14.50 23.49
N ALA A 406 -5.84 -13.59 24.49
CA ALA A 406 -4.88 -12.50 24.58
C ALA A 406 -3.43 -13.00 24.62
N ALA A 407 -3.19 -14.20 25.17
CA ALA A 407 -1.87 -14.84 25.18
C ALA A 407 -1.36 -15.20 23.77
N PHE A 408 -2.26 -15.42 22.80
CA PHE A 408 -1.89 -15.68 21.40
C PHE A 408 -1.69 -14.42 20.56
N ALA A 409 -2.15 -13.26 21.05
CA ALA A 409 -1.85 -11.98 20.40
C ALA A 409 -0.33 -11.72 20.45
N PRO A 410 0.28 -11.23 19.35
CA PRO A 410 1.71 -10.94 19.33
C PRO A 410 2.05 -9.93 20.43
N PRO A 411 3.14 -10.05 21.19
CA PRO A 411 3.43 -9.08 22.24
C PRO A 411 3.74 -7.69 21.65
N VAL A 412 3.49 -6.64 22.44
CA VAL A 412 3.60 -5.24 21.97
C VAL A 412 5.03 -4.85 21.59
N ASP A 413 6.02 -5.54 22.12
CA ASP A 413 7.45 -5.35 21.87
C ASP A 413 8.01 -6.31 20.81
N GLN A 414 7.16 -7.08 20.11
CA GLN A 414 7.58 -8.01 19.06
C GLN A 414 8.38 -7.30 17.95
N TYR A 415 8.08 -6.03 17.68
CA TYR A 415 8.76 -5.21 16.68
C TYR A 415 9.22 -3.90 17.30
N ASP A 416 10.43 -3.46 16.96
CA ASP A 416 10.95 -2.14 17.34
C ASP A 416 10.69 -1.10 16.23
N LEU A 417 10.54 -1.57 15.00
CA LEU A 417 10.26 -0.77 13.81
C LEU A 417 9.17 -1.42 12.95
N MET A 418 8.24 -0.62 12.48
CA MET A 418 7.26 -0.98 11.46
C MET A 418 7.50 -0.11 10.22
N VAL A 419 7.68 -0.74 9.07
CA VAL A 419 7.79 -0.05 7.78
C VAL A 419 6.55 -0.43 6.99
N ILE A 420 5.73 0.55 6.62
CA ILE A 420 4.48 0.32 5.93
C ILE A 420 4.65 0.79 4.49
N ASP A 421 4.64 -0.14 3.53
CA ASP A 421 4.61 0.20 2.11
C ASP A 421 3.17 0.53 1.66
N GLU A 422 3.05 1.51 0.77
CA GLU A 422 1.77 2.02 0.26
C GLU A 422 0.77 2.39 1.39
N CYS A 423 1.23 3.11 2.42
CA CYS A 423 0.49 3.44 3.65
C CYS A 423 -0.76 4.34 3.46
N HIS A 424 -1.10 4.69 2.22
CA HIS A 424 -2.26 5.47 1.82
C HIS A 424 -3.43 4.63 1.29
N ARG A 425 -3.25 3.31 1.08
CA ARG A 425 -4.23 2.45 0.37
C ARG A 425 -5.40 1.93 1.19
N GLY A 426 -5.42 2.15 2.50
CA GLY A 426 -6.46 1.59 3.37
C GLY A 426 -7.91 2.04 3.09
N TYR A 427 -8.15 3.00 2.18
CA TYR A 427 -9.34 3.86 2.24
C TYR A 427 -10.02 4.15 0.89
N LEU A 428 -9.85 3.31 -0.15
CA LEU A 428 -10.40 3.58 -1.49
C LEU A 428 -11.86 3.09 -1.66
N LEU A 429 -12.76 4.03 -1.98
CA LEU A 429 -14.21 3.85 -2.19
C LEU A 429 -14.61 3.07 -3.47
N ASP A 430 -13.71 2.94 -4.45
CA ASP A 430 -14.06 2.53 -5.83
C ASP A 430 -13.78 1.07 -6.20
N ARG A 431 -13.36 0.24 -5.25
CA ARG A 431 -12.91 -1.13 -5.55
C ARG A 431 -14.00 -2.17 -5.36
N GLU A 432 -14.00 -3.17 -6.23
CA GLU A 432 -14.68 -4.44 -5.95
C GLU A 432 -13.97 -5.07 -4.75
N MET A 433 -14.66 -5.13 -3.60
CA MET A 433 -14.14 -5.76 -2.40
C MET A 433 -13.94 -7.25 -2.70
N SER A 434 -12.73 -7.74 -2.51
CA SER A 434 -12.48 -9.19 -2.51
C SER A 434 -13.22 -9.86 -1.35
N ASP A 435 -13.49 -11.17 -1.44
CA ASP A 435 -14.22 -11.90 -0.39
C ASP A 435 -13.59 -11.76 1.01
N ALA A 436 -12.28 -11.49 1.09
CA ALA A 436 -11.56 -11.22 2.33
C ALA A 436 -11.81 -9.80 2.90
N GLU A 437 -12.07 -8.81 2.04
CA GLU A 437 -12.40 -7.43 2.41
C GLU A 437 -13.88 -7.27 2.82
N LEU A 438 -14.76 -8.24 2.50
CA LEU A 438 -16.15 -8.30 2.97
C LEU A 438 -16.29 -8.37 4.51
N SER A 439 -15.22 -8.70 5.24
CA SER A 439 -15.21 -8.76 6.71
C SER A 439 -15.20 -7.39 7.40
N PHE A 440 -15.00 -6.30 6.65
CA PHE A 440 -14.99 -4.94 7.18
C PHE A 440 -16.35 -4.27 6.96
N ARG A 441 -16.89 -3.61 8.00
CA ARG A 441 -18.22 -2.99 7.97
C ARG A 441 -18.25 -1.66 7.21
N GLY A 442 -17.10 -1.16 6.71
CA GLY A 442 -16.98 0.10 5.98
C GLY A 442 -15.57 0.71 6.06
N GLN A 443 -15.37 1.84 5.38
CA GLN A 443 -14.08 2.55 5.34
C GLN A 443 -13.62 2.97 6.74
N ASP A 444 -14.49 3.59 7.55
CA ASP A 444 -14.18 4.03 8.92
C ASP A 444 -13.80 2.88 9.87
N ASP A 445 -14.46 1.73 9.72
CA ASP A 445 -14.14 0.51 10.48
C ASP A 445 -12.75 -0.01 10.10
N TYR A 446 -12.40 0.01 8.81
CA TYR A 446 -11.04 -0.33 8.37
C TYR A 446 -10.00 0.68 8.87
N ILE A 447 -10.26 2.00 8.82
CA ILE A 447 -9.35 3.03 9.39
C ILE A 447 -9.08 2.78 10.85
N SER A 448 -10.16 2.55 11.61
CA SER A 448 -10.08 2.28 13.04
C SER A 448 -9.25 1.02 13.31
N LYS A 449 -9.52 -0.10 12.62
CA LYS A 449 -8.78 -1.35 12.78
C LYS A 449 -7.31 -1.21 12.36
N TYR A 450 -7.03 -0.56 11.24
CA TYR A 450 -5.69 -0.27 10.73
C TYR A 450 -4.87 0.51 11.77
N ARG A 451 -5.42 1.65 12.24
CA ARG A 451 -4.75 2.50 13.23
C ARG A 451 -4.55 1.76 14.55
N ARG A 452 -5.54 0.99 15.01
CA ARG A 452 -5.44 0.17 16.22
C ARG A 452 -4.30 -0.85 16.14
N VAL A 453 -4.08 -1.47 14.98
CA VAL A 453 -2.97 -2.40 14.77
C VAL A 453 -1.62 -1.69 14.81
N LEU A 454 -1.49 -0.53 14.15
CA LEU A 454 -0.25 0.24 14.19
C LEU A 454 0.05 0.76 15.60
N ASP A 455 -0.96 1.21 16.33
CA ASP A 455 -0.83 1.75 17.69
C ASP A 455 -0.69 0.64 18.75
N TYR A 456 -0.93 -0.62 18.39
CA TYR A 456 -0.75 -1.77 19.28
C TYR A 456 0.72 -2.03 19.61
N PHE A 457 1.60 -2.01 18.60
CA PHE A 457 3.02 -2.27 18.80
C PHE A 457 3.75 -1.03 19.30
N ASP A 458 4.65 -1.21 20.27
CA ASP A 458 5.54 -0.16 20.78
C ASP A 458 6.74 0.11 19.83
N ALA A 459 6.43 0.31 18.56
CA ALA A 459 7.40 0.44 17.48
C ALA A 459 7.48 1.87 16.95
N VAL A 460 8.63 2.22 16.38
CA VAL A 460 8.76 3.37 15.46
C VAL A 460 8.10 3.01 14.12
N LYS A 461 7.43 3.95 13.48
CA LYS A 461 6.64 3.76 12.26
C LYS A 461 7.23 4.58 11.12
N ILE A 462 7.56 3.93 10.01
CA ILE A 462 7.98 4.58 8.77
C ILE A 462 6.95 4.24 7.69
N GLY A 463 6.18 5.24 7.25
CA GLY A 463 5.25 5.12 6.14
C GLY A 463 5.94 5.46 4.83
N LEU A 464 5.80 4.59 3.82
CA LEU A 464 6.19 4.86 2.45
C LEU A 464 4.91 5.01 1.62
N THR A 465 4.80 6.08 0.85
CA THR A 465 3.63 6.34 0.00
C THR A 465 4.05 7.02 -1.29
N ALA A 466 3.24 6.90 -2.35
CA ALA A 466 3.34 7.78 -3.51
C ALA A 466 2.52 9.06 -3.36
N THR A 467 1.45 9.02 -2.54
CA THR A 467 0.40 10.03 -2.51
C THR A 467 -0.02 10.23 -1.04
N PRO A 468 0.61 11.18 -0.32
CA PRO A 468 0.26 11.43 1.07
C PRO A 468 -1.16 12.01 1.14
N ALA A 469 -2.09 11.23 1.68
CA ALA A 469 -3.46 11.67 1.95
C ALA A 469 -3.57 12.23 3.38
N LEU A 470 -4.64 13.00 3.64
CA LEU A 470 -4.91 13.61 4.95
C LEU A 470 -4.87 12.61 6.11
N HIS A 471 -5.48 11.43 5.94
CA HIS A 471 -5.43 10.36 6.94
C HIS A 471 -4.04 9.73 7.12
N THR A 472 -3.22 9.71 6.06
CA THR A 472 -1.83 9.24 6.17
C THR A 472 -1.02 10.24 6.98
N THR A 473 -1.20 11.54 6.76
CA THR A 473 -0.57 12.58 7.57
C THR A 473 -1.08 12.61 9.02
N ASP A 474 -2.34 12.23 9.28
CA ASP A 474 -2.87 12.10 10.64
C ASP A 474 -2.20 10.98 11.47
N ILE A 475 -1.66 9.95 10.79
CA ILE A 475 -1.00 8.81 11.42
C ILE A 475 0.52 9.04 11.52
N PHE A 476 1.13 9.53 10.44
CA PHE A 476 2.59 9.61 10.31
C PHE A 476 3.18 11.02 10.44
N GLY A 477 2.34 12.05 10.48
CA GLY A 477 2.77 13.45 10.35
C GLY A 477 3.06 13.86 8.91
N ASP A 478 3.54 15.09 8.73
CA ASP A 478 3.96 15.60 7.44
C ASP A 478 5.14 14.79 6.86
N PRO A 479 5.23 14.62 5.53
CA PRO A 479 6.37 13.94 4.91
C PRO A 479 7.70 14.60 5.26
N VAL A 480 8.64 13.84 5.83
CA VAL A 480 10.02 14.31 6.07
C VAL A 480 10.82 14.42 4.78
N PHE A 481 10.34 13.75 3.72
CA PHE A 481 10.90 13.82 2.38
C PHE A 481 9.81 13.60 1.35
N THR A 482 9.83 14.40 0.28
CA THR A 482 8.93 14.29 -0.87
C THR A 482 9.73 14.24 -2.16
N TYR A 483 9.40 13.30 -3.03
CA TYR A 483 9.91 13.22 -4.39
C TYR A 483 8.77 12.90 -5.36
N SER A 484 8.32 13.94 -6.05
CA SER A 484 7.10 13.92 -6.84
C SER A 484 7.29 13.26 -8.21
N TYR A 485 6.17 12.93 -8.87
CA TYR A 485 6.19 12.42 -10.24
C TYR A 485 6.86 13.41 -11.20
N ARG A 486 6.53 14.70 -11.05
CA ARG A 486 7.06 15.78 -11.87
C ARG A 486 8.57 15.92 -11.70
N GLU A 487 9.07 15.93 -10.47
CA GLU A 487 10.52 15.94 -10.24
C GLU A 487 11.21 14.72 -10.84
N ALA A 488 10.60 13.54 -10.73
CA ALA A 488 11.15 12.30 -11.28
C ALA A 488 11.20 12.28 -12.81
N VAL A 489 10.23 12.90 -13.48
CA VAL A 489 10.22 13.11 -14.93
C VAL A 489 11.31 14.12 -15.33
N VAL A 490 11.37 15.26 -14.64
CA VAL A 490 12.36 16.32 -14.92
C VAL A 490 13.80 15.82 -14.76
N ASP A 491 14.04 14.96 -13.78
CA ASP A 491 15.33 14.33 -13.52
C ASP A 491 15.62 13.14 -14.44
N GLY A 492 14.68 12.76 -15.33
CA GLY A 492 14.85 11.68 -16.31
C GLY A 492 14.78 10.28 -15.72
N PHE A 493 14.20 10.11 -14.53
CA PHE A 493 14.03 8.81 -13.87
C PHE A 493 12.68 8.14 -14.17
N LEU A 494 11.70 8.93 -14.61
CA LEU A 494 10.40 8.50 -15.10
C LEU A 494 10.10 9.16 -16.45
N VAL A 495 9.16 8.56 -17.16
CA VAL A 495 8.62 8.97 -18.45
C VAL A 495 7.36 9.81 -18.23
N ASP A 496 7.18 10.89 -18.98
CA ASP A 496 5.93 11.67 -18.99
C ASP A 496 4.88 11.05 -19.94
N HIS A 497 3.63 11.44 -19.77
CA HIS A 497 2.59 11.11 -20.74
C HIS A 497 2.37 12.24 -21.75
N GLU A 498 1.85 11.88 -22.92
CA GLU A 498 1.25 12.85 -23.82
C GLU A 498 -0.07 13.40 -23.27
N PRO A 499 -0.56 14.55 -23.76
CA PRO A 499 -1.92 14.99 -23.52
C PRO A 499 -2.91 13.84 -23.77
N PRO A 500 -3.81 13.53 -22.81
CA PRO A 500 -4.73 12.40 -22.96
C PRO A 500 -5.59 12.51 -24.23
N ILE A 501 -5.71 11.40 -24.94
CA ILE A 501 -6.60 11.24 -26.10
C ILE A 501 -7.97 10.89 -25.56
N ARG A 502 -8.93 11.79 -25.75
CA ARG A 502 -10.33 11.61 -25.37
C ARG A 502 -11.09 11.00 -26.52
N ILE A 503 -11.77 9.90 -26.24
CA ILE A 503 -12.65 9.21 -27.17
C ILE A 503 -14.08 9.52 -26.73
N GLU A 504 -14.75 10.42 -27.45
CA GLU A 504 -16.13 10.80 -27.17
C GLU A 504 -17.07 10.00 -28.07
N THR A 505 -17.87 9.12 -27.46
CA THR A 505 -18.94 8.40 -28.16
C THR A 505 -20.29 9.10 -27.98
N ALA A 506 -21.26 8.75 -28.83
CA ALA A 506 -22.60 9.31 -28.74
C ALA A 506 -23.26 8.97 -27.40
N LEU A 507 -23.10 7.73 -26.93
CA LEU A 507 -23.59 7.30 -25.62
C LEU A 507 -22.83 7.97 -24.47
N ALA A 508 -21.52 8.16 -24.57
CA ALA A 508 -20.74 8.86 -23.54
C ALA A 508 -21.19 10.32 -23.35
N ARG A 509 -21.71 10.97 -24.40
CA ARG A 509 -22.20 12.35 -24.34
C ARG A 509 -23.65 12.47 -23.89
N ALA A 510 -24.52 11.56 -24.34
CA ALA A 510 -25.97 11.64 -24.10
C ALA A 510 -26.44 10.84 -22.88
N GLY A 511 -25.60 9.95 -22.35
CA GLY A 511 -26.03 8.91 -21.43
C GLY A 511 -26.83 7.83 -22.17
N ILE A 512 -27.31 6.83 -21.42
CA ILE A 512 -28.24 5.81 -21.93
C ILE A 512 -29.61 6.12 -21.37
N LYS A 513 -30.63 6.15 -22.22
CA LYS A 513 -32.02 6.36 -21.82
C LYS A 513 -32.88 5.27 -22.42
N PHE A 514 -33.60 4.56 -21.56
CA PHE A 514 -34.68 3.68 -21.94
C PHE A 514 -36.01 4.41 -21.73
N GLU A 515 -36.80 4.50 -22.77
CA GLU A 515 -38.14 5.08 -22.69
C GLU A 515 -39.09 4.15 -21.92
N LYS A 516 -40.15 4.72 -21.36
CA LYS A 516 -41.18 3.90 -20.70
C LYS A 516 -41.79 2.90 -21.69
N ASP A 517 -41.97 1.66 -21.24
CA ASP A 517 -42.47 0.52 -22.01
C ASP A 517 -41.54 0.07 -23.15
N GLU A 518 -40.29 0.54 -23.21
CA GLU A 518 -39.28 0.03 -24.15
C GLU A 518 -38.86 -1.41 -23.78
N GLU A 519 -38.78 -2.30 -24.76
CA GLU A 519 -38.24 -3.65 -24.57
C GLU A 519 -36.73 -3.57 -24.32
N LEU A 520 -36.28 -4.09 -23.18
CA LEU A 520 -34.89 -4.17 -22.83
C LEU A 520 -34.51 -5.55 -22.31
N GLU A 521 -33.34 -6.01 -22.73
CA GLU A 521 -32.74 -7.24 -22.22
C GLU A 521 -32.12 -6.99 -20.85
N ARG A 522 -32.31 -7.91 -19.91
CA ARG A 522 -31.69 -7.88 -18.59
C ARG A 522 -30.94 -9.16 -18.33
N LEU A 523 -29.66 -9.04 -18.05
CA LEU A 523 -28.83 -10.17 -17.63
C LEU A 523 -29.09 -10.46 -16.16
N ASN A 524 -29.58 -11.66 -15.88
CA ASN A 524 -29.56 -12.25 -14.57
C ASN A 524 -28.10 -12.60 -14.19
N THR A 525 -27.48 -11.83 -13.31
CA THR A 525 -26.08 -12.05 -12.91
C THR A 525 -25.81 -13.36 -12.14
N GLN A 526 -26.84 -14.09 -11.72
CA GLN A 526 -26.69 -15.36 -11.00
C GLN A 526 -26.87 -16.58 -11.91
N THR A 527 -27.89 -16.58 -12.76
CA THR A 527 -28.16 -17.69 -13.70
C THR A 527 -27.41 -17.51 -15.03
N GLY A 528 -27.00 -16.28 -15.35
CA GLY A 528 -26.44 -15.93 -16.67
C GLY A 528 -27.48 -15.84 -17.78
N GLU A 529 -28.76 -16.00 -17.46
CA GLU A 529 -29.86 -15.92 -18.43
C GLU A 529 -30.21 -14.46 -18.75
N VAL A 530 -30.63 -14.23 -19.99
CA VAL A 530 -31.08 -12.92 -20.47
C VAL A 530 -32.59 -12.95 -20.57
N ASP A 531 -33.24 -12.09 -19.78
CA ASP A 531 -34.69 -11.92 -19.80
C ASP A 531 -35.07 -10.67 -20.60
N LEU A 532 -36.06 -10.80 -21.48
CA LEU A 532 -36.69 -9.66 -22.15
C LEU A 532 -37.79 -9.08 -21.25
N VAL A 533 -37.66 -7.82 -20.87
CA VAL A 533 -38.67 -7.10 -20.08
C VAL A 533 -38.96 -5.73 -20.67
N HIS A 534 -40.11 -5.16 -20.34
CA HIS A 534 -40.42 -3.77 -20.70
C HIS A 534 -40.00 -2.84 -19.55
N ALA A 535 -39.46 -1.66 -19.88
CA ALA A 535 -39.10 -0.65 -18.89
C ALA A 535 -40.36 -0.14 -18.15
N PRO A 536 -40.46 -0.26 -16.81
CA PRO A 536 -41.65 0.18 -16.07
C PRO A 536 -41.84 1.71 -16.08
N ASP A 537 -40.75 2.46 -16.23
CA ASP A 537 -40.64 3.91 -16.29
C ASP A 537 -39.42 4.34 -17.13
N GLU A 538 -39.25 5.64 -17.36
CA GLU A 538 -38.06 6.17 -18.06
C GLU A 538 -36.82 5.94 -17.19
N ILE A 539 -35.82 5.20 -17.71
CA ILE A 539 -34.60 4.86 -16.99
C ILE A 539 -33.41 5.51 -17.69
N SER A 540 -32.77 6.46 -17.02
CA SER A 540 -31.54 7.11 -17.51
C SER A 540 -30.30 6.67 -16.73
N PHE A 541 -29.26 6.26 -17.44
CA PHE A 541 -27.94 5.95 -16.89
C PHE A 541 -26.90 6.96 -17.35
N GLU A 542 -26.23 7.58 -16.38
CA GLU A 542 -25.06 8.42 -16.60
C GLU A 542 -23.82 7.57 -16.91
N VAL A 543 -22.78 8.18 -17.48
CA VAL A 543 -21.52 7.49 -17.87
C VAL A 543 -20.86 6.76 -16.69
N GLU A 544 -21.02 7.22 -15.45
CA GLU A 544 -20.51 6.54 -14.24
C GLU A 544 -21.13 5.16 -14.02
N ALA A 545 -22.36 4.98 -14.50
CA ALA A 545 -23.10 3.73 -14.42
C ALA A 545 -22.77 2.77 -15.58
N PHE A 546 -22.08 3.24 -16.62
CA PHE A 546 -21.70 2.40 -17.77
C PHE A 546 -20.82 1.24 -17.31
N ASN A 547 -21.17 0.04 -17.78
CA ASN A 547 -20.49 -1.21 -17.47
C ASN A 547 -20.35 -1.58 -15.98
N LYS A 548 -21.03 -0.82 -15.09
CA LYS A 548 -21.26 -1.14 -13.66
C LYS A 548 -22.72 -1.47 -13.37
N GLN A 549 -23.64 -0.77 -14.02
CA GLN A 549 -25.09 -0.90 -13.83
C GLN A 549 -25.86 -1.12 -15.13
N VAL A 550 -25.23 -0.85 -16.28
CA VAL A 550 -25.76 -1.15 -17.62
C VAL A 550 -24.64 -1.75 -18.46
N ILE A 551 -24.92 -2.85 -19.17
CA ILE A 551 -23.98 -3.49 -20.10
C ILE A 551 -24.08 -2.75 -21.44
N THR A 552 -22.95 -2.30 -21.97
CA THR A 552 -22.93 -1.44 -23.17
C THR A 552 -21.99 -2.03 -24.24
N PRO A 553 -22.41 -3.07 -24.98
CA PRO A 553 -21.56 -3.72 -25.98
C PRO A 553 -21.15 -2.78 -27.11
N GLU A 554 -22.09 -1.93 -27.58
CA GLU A 554 -21.84 -0.98 -28.67
C GLU A 554 -20.82 0.10 -28.30
N PHE A 555 -20.84 0.59 -27.06
CA PHE A 555 -19.81 1.50 -26.54
C PHE A 555 -18.42 0.84 -26.57
N ASN A 556 -18.32 -0.40 -26.09
CA ASN A 556 -17.06 -1.14 -26.08
C ASN A 556 -16.54 -1.42 -27.50
N ARG A 557 -17.46 -1.69 -28.45
CA ARG A 557 -17.14 -1.86 -29.87
C ARG A 557 -16.58 -0.56 -30.46
N ALA A 558 -17.29 0.55 -30.33
CA ALA A 558 -16.88 1.86 -30.87
C ALA A 558 -15.50 2.29 -30.31
N VAL A 559 -15.27 2.09 -29.01
CA VAL A 559 -13.97 2.40 -28.41
C VAL A 559 -12.89 1.43 -28.88
N ALA A 560 -13.17 0.14 -29.03
CA ALA A 560 -12.20 -0.84 -29.53
C ALA A 560 -11.78 -0.56 -30.99
N GLU A 561 -12.72 -0.19 -31.86
CA GLU A 561 -12.49 0.23 -33.25
C GLU A 561 -11.58 1.46 -33.30
N GLU A 562 -11.82 2.44 -32.43
CA GLU A 562 -10.95 3.61 -32.33
C GLU A 562 -9.55 3.23 -31.85
N LEU A 563 -9.43 2.41 -30.80
CA LEU A 563 -8.14 1.95 -30.29
C LEU A 563 -7.31 1.19 -31.33
N ALA A 564 -7.97 0.42 -32.21
CA ALA A 564 -7.31 -0.31 -33.30
C ALA A 564 -6.66 0.64 -34.33
N GLN A 565 -7.09 1.90 -34.42
CA GLN A 565 -6.43 2.89 -35.31
C GLN A 565 -5.11 3.42 -34.72
N HIS A 566 -4.93 3.36 -33.39
CA HIS A 566 -3.79 3.96 -32.68
C HIS A 566 -2.78 2.95 -32.12
N ILE A 567 -3.16 1.68 -32.01
CA ILE A 567 -2.40 0.63 -31.34
C ILE A 567 -2.18 -0.53 -32.30
N ASP A 568 -0.93 -0.74 -32.70
CA ASP A 568 -0.52 -1.87 -33.52
C ASP A 568 -0.01 -3.03 -32.62
N PRO A 569 -0.68 -4.21 -32.64
CA PRO A 569 -0.31 -5.38 -31.85
C PRO A 569 0.94 -6.13 -32.37
N ALA A 570 1.59 -5.67 -33.44
CA ALA A 570 2.88 -6.18 -33.87
C ALA A 570 4.05 -5.47 -33.19
N LEU A 571 3.83 -4.25 -32.65
CA LEU A 571 4.86 -3.48 -31.97
C LEU A 571 5.18 -4.06 -30.59
N GLN A 572 6.37 -3.73 -30.07
CA GLN A 572 6.83 -4.27 -28.77
C GLN A 572 6.18 -3.57 -27.56
N GLY A 573 5.47 -2.46 -27.78
CA GLY A 573 4.80 -1.70 -26.72
C GLY A 573 3.56 -2.41 -26.21
N LYS A 574 3.41 -2.50 -24.88
CA LYS A 574 2.26 -3.14 -24.23
C LYS A 574 1.16 -2.13 -23.88
N THR A 575 -0.08 -2.60 -23.86
CA THR A 575 -1.27 -1.81 -23.53
C THR A 575 -1.98 -2.39 -22.30
N LEU A 576 -2.35 -1.52 -21.36
CA LEU A 576 -3.11 -1.88 -20.17
C LEU A 576 -4.46 -1.16 -20.17
N ILE A 577 -5.55 -1.93 -20.14
CA ILE A 577 -6.93 -1.43 -20.21
C ILE A 577 -7.60 -1.65 -18.85
N PHE A 578 -8.15 -0.58 -18.28
CA PHE A 578 -8.88 -0.59 -17.00
C PHE A 578 -10.39 -0.68 -17.24
N ALA A 579 -10.94 -1.88 -17.06
CA ALA A 579 -12.36 -2.18 -17.12
C ALA A 579 -13.06 -1.95 -15.77
N ALA A 580 -14.38 -1.80 -15.84
CA ALA A 580 -15.22 -1.45 -14.69
C ALA A 580 -15.50 -2.63 -13.75
N THR A 581 -15.73 -3.83 -14.30
CA THR A 581 -16.09 -5.05 -13.58
C THR A 581 -15.44 -6.26 -14.26
N ASP A 582 -15.43 -7.42 -13.60
CA ASP A 582 -14.87 -8.65 -14.16
C ASP A 582 -15.55 -9.08 -15.47
N ALA A 583 -16.89 -9.01 -15.51
CA ALA A 583 -17.67 -9.31 -16.71
C ALA A 583 -17.43 -8.29 -17.84
N HIS A 584 -17.25 -7.02 -17.50
CA HIS A 584 -16.88 -6.00 -18.48
C HIS A 584 -15.51 -6.30 -19.09
N ALA A 585 -14.55 -6.81 -18.32
CA ALA A 585 -13.25 -7.18 -18.86
C ALA A 585 -13.35 -8.26 -19.96
N ASP A 586 -14.26 -9.24 -19.83
CA ASP A 586 -14.48 -10.26 -20.86
C ASP A 586 -15.05 -9.65 -22.16
N MET A 587 -16.03 -8.76 -22.03
CA MET A 587 -16.62 -8.06 -23.18
C MET A 587 -15.58 -7.22 -23.92
N VAL A 588 -14.73 -6.50 -23.20
CA VAL A 588 -13.67 -5.68 -23.79
C VAL A 588 -12.62 -6.54 -24.50
N VAL A 589 -12.22 -7.68 -23.92
CA VAL A 589 -11.31 -8.61 -24.61
C VAL A 589 -11.91 -9.08 -25.93
N SER A 590 -13.21 -9.42 -25.96
CA SER A 590 -13.89 -9.81 -27.18
C SER A 590 -13.95 -8.68 -28.21
N ALA A 591 -14.32 -7.46 -27.79
CA ALA A 591 -14.42 -6.28 -28.65
C ALA A 591 -13.06 -5.90 -29.25
N ILE A 592 -12.00 -5.86 -28.45
CA ILE A 592 -10.63 -5.59 -28.91
C ILE A 592 -10.18 -6.64 -29.92
N LYS A 593 -10.41 -7.93 -29.64
CA LYS A 593 -10.01 -8.98 -30.59
C LYS A 593 -10.68 -8.83 -31.95
N LYS A 594 -11.98 -8.52 -31.98
CA LYS A 594 -12.72 -8.30 -33.23
C LYS A 594 -12.21 -7.07 -33.98
N ALA A 595 -12.15 -5.91 -33.31
CA ALA A 595 -11.72 -4.66 -33.93
C ALA A 595 -10.29 -4.74 -34.49
N PHE A 596 -9.38 -5.37 -33.75
CA PHE A 596 -7.99 -5.53 -34.19
C PHE A 596 -7.87 -6.55 -35.32
N ALA A 597 -8.70 -7.60 -35.31
CA ALA A 597 -8.73 -8.57 -36.40
C ALA A 597 -9.24 -7.95 -37.71
N GLU A 598 -10.22 -7.06 -37.62
CA GLU A 598 -10.76 -6.31 -38.77
C GLU A 598 -9.72 -5.32 -39.34
N GLN A 599 -8.96 -4.65 -38.47
CA GLN A 599 -7.97 -3.64 -38.87
C GLN A 599 -6.65 -4.25 -39.39
N TYR A 600 -6.14 -5.30 -38.73
CA TYR A 600 -4.79 -5.85 -38.96
C TYR A 600 -4.78 -7.28 -39.54
N GLY A 601 -5.93 -7.92 -39.70
CA GLY A 601 -6.04 -9.31 -40.14
C GLY A 601 -5.97 -10.30 -38.98
N GLU A 602 -5.56 -11.55 -39.24
CA GLU A 602 -5.53 -12.58 -38.20
C GLU A 602 -4.59 -12.21 -37.04
N ILE A 603 -5.13 -12.08 -35.83
CA ILE A 603 -4.38 -11.84 -34.60
C ILE A 603 -4.32 -13.10 -33.74
N ASP A 604 -3.20 -13.33 -33.08
CA ASP A 604 -3.06 -14.44 -32.13
C ASP A 604 -4.00 -14.23 -30.91
N ASP A 605 -4.75 -15.27 -30.52
CA ASP A 605 -5.58 -15.26 -29.32
C ASP A 605 -4.78 -14.89 -28.05
N ALA A 606 -3.50 -15.28 -28.02
CA ALA A 606 -2.58 -14.97 -26.93
C ALA A 606 -2.21 -13.49 -26.82
N ALA A 607 -2.41 -12.68 -27.87
CA ALA A 607 -2.04 -11.27 -27.88
C ALA A 607 -2.90 -10.41 -26.93
N VAL A 608 -4.16 -10.81 -26.70
CA VAL A 608 -5.12 -10.08 -25.86
C VAL A 608 -5.65 -11.00 -24.75
N LYS A 609 -5.37 -10.67 -23.49
CA LYS A 609 -5.79 -11.47 -22.32
C LYS A 609 -6.44 -10.63 -21.23
N LYS A 610 -7.40 -11.23 -20.53
CA LYS A 610 -7.94 -10.73 -19.26
C LYS A 610 -7.03 -11.18 -18.13
N ILE A 611 -6.68 -10.27 -17.21
CA ILE A 611 -5.97 -10.58 -15.96
C ILE A 611 -6.71 -9.91 -14.80
N THR A 612 -7.56 -10.70 -14.14
CA THR A 612 -8.36 -10.32 -12.96
C THR A 612 -8.24 -11.39 -11.87
N GLY A 613 -8.86 -11.15 -10.71
CA GLY A 613 -8.80 -12.08 -9.57
C GLY A 613 -9.53 -13.41 -9.77
N SER A 614 -10.44 -13.48 -10.75
CA SER A 614 -11.24 -14.68 -11.06
C SER A 614 -10.52 -15.67 -12.01
N VAL A 615 -9.41 -15.26 -12.62
CA VAL A 615 -8.70 -16.08 -13.61
C VAL A 615 -7.81 -17.13 -12.93
N ASP A 616 -7.74 -18.35 -13.46
CA ASP A 616 -6.81 -19.36 -12.95
C ASP A 616 -5.34 -18.96 -13.19
N LYS A 617 -4.45 -19.36 -12.28
CA LYS A 617 -2.98 -19.12 -12.36
C LYS A 617 -2.61 -17.67 -12.68
N VAL A 618 -3.29 -16.71 -12.04
CA VAL A 618 -3.04 -15.26 -12.15
C VAL A 618 -1.55 -14.90 -12.12
N LYS A 619 -0.77 -15.50 -11.21
CA LYS A 619 0.67 -15.26 -11.05
C LYS A 619 1.46 -15.55 -12.35
N ASN A 620 1.09 -16.59 -13.09
CA ASN A 620 1.75 -16.95 -14.34
C ASN A 620 1.42 -15.94 -15.46
N LEU A 621 0.16 -15.52 -15.56
CA LEU A 621 -0.25 -14.50 -16.54
C LEU A 621 0.41 -13.15 -16.28
N ILE A 622 0.53 -12.73 -15.02
CA ILE A 622 1.27 -11.52 -14.64
C ILE A 622 2.74 -11.64 -15.06
N ARG A 623 3.37 -12.79 -14.80
CA ARG A 623 4.76 -13.05 -15.18
C ARG A 623 4.94 -13.01 -16.70
N SER A 624 4.00 -13.59 -17.44
CA SER A 624 4.01 -13.60 -18.91
C SER A 624 3.82 -12.19 -19.47
N PHE A 625 2.83 -11.43 -18.99
CA PHE A 625 2.66 -10.04 -19.39
C PHE A 625 3.90 -9.18 -19.14
N ARG A 626 4.65 -9.46 -18.06
CA ARG A 626 5.90 -8.77 -17.73
C ARG A 626 7.06 -9.12 -18.66
N ASN A 627 7.30 -10.40 -18.91
CA ASN A 627 8.55 -10.88 -19.49
C ASN A 627 8.44 -11.33 -20.95
N ASP A 628 7.28 -11.84 -21.35
CA ASP A 628 7.08 -12.46 -22.65
C ASP A 628 6.59 -11.43 -23.67
N ALA A 629 6.64 -11.76 -24.96
CA ALA A 629 6.10 -10.91 -26.02
C ALA A 629 4.57 -10.78 -25.89
N THR A 630 3.88 -11.91 -25.70
CA THR A 630 2.43 -11.98 -25.46
C THR A 630 2.13 -12.24 -23.98
N PRO A 631 0.99 -11.75 -23.45
CA PRO A 631 0.04 -10.85 -24.09
C PRO A 631 0.62 -9.44 -24.28
N GLN A 632 0.20 -8.77 -25.35
CA GLN A 632 0.53 -7.36 -25.59
C GLN A 632 -0.52 -6.43 -25.00
N ILE A 633 -1.79 -6.81 -25.08
CA ILE A 633 -2.92 -6.06 -24.55
C ILE A 633 -3.50 -6.84 -23.38
N VAL A 634 -3.56 -6.20 -22.22
CA VAL A 634 -4.18 -6.79 -21.03
C VAL A 634 -5.33 -5.93 -20.55
N VAL A 635 -6.46 -6.59 -20.30
CA VAL A 635 -7.64 -5.98 -19.67
C VAL A 635 -7.69 -6.41 -18.20
N THR A 636 -7.83 -5.44 -17.29
CA THR A 636 -7.88 -5.66 -15.84
C THR A 636 -8.94 -4.79 -15.20
N VAL A 637 -9.28 -5.10 -13.94
CA VAL A 637 -10.14 -4.26 -13.10
C VAL A 637 -9.25 -3.57 -12.06
N ASP A 638 -9.04 -4.18 -10.90
CA ASP A 638 -8.22 -3.61 -9.82
C ASP A 638 -6.87 -4.31 -9.62
N LEU A 639 -6.70 -5.52 -10.16
CA LEU A 639 -5.56 -6.38 -9.87
C LEU A 639 -4.22 -5.75 -10.28
N LEU A 640 -4.13 -5.23 -11.50
CA LEU A 640 -2.87 -4.66 -12.02
C LEU A 640 -2.70 -3.16 -11.72
N THR A 641 -3.57 -2.57 -10.89
CA THR A 641 -3.42 -1.16 -10.48
C THR A 641 -2.20 -0.94 -9.57
N THR A 642 -1.71 -1.99 -8.90
CA THR A 642 -0.51 -1.96 -8.04
C THR A 642 0.28 -3.25 -8.03
N GLY A 643 1.55 -3.15 -7.61
CA GLY A 643 2.39 -4.30 -7.32
C GLY A 643 2.98 -5.00 -8.53
N ILE A 644 2.80 -4.46 -9.76
CA ILE A 644 3.33 -5.08 -10.98
C ILE A 644 4.14 -4.08 -11.78
N ASP A 645 5.26 -4.57 -12.30
CA ASP A 645 6.35 -3.81 -12.89
C ASP A 645 6.56 -4.26 -14.34
N VAL A 646 5.94 -3.55 -15.29
CA VAL A 646 6.08 -3.83 -16.72
C VAL A 646 6.56 -2.55 -17.44
N PRO A 647 7.88 -2.35 -17.60
CA PRO A 647 8.43 -1.14 -18.22
C PRO A 647 7.95 -0.90 -19.66
N LYS A 648 7.62 -1.98 -20.38
CA LYS A 648 7.17 -1.97 -21.78
C LYS A 648 5.74 -1.43 -21.99
N ILE A 649 5.00 -1.09 -20.93
CA ILE A 649 3.67 -0.46 -21.09
C ILE A 649 3.84 0.91 -21.73
N THR A 650 3.23 1.12 -22.90
CA THR A 650 3.26 2.40 -23.66
C THR A 650 1.89 3.04 -23.77
N ASN A 651 0.80 2.30 -23.51
CA ASN A 651 -0.57 2.79 -23.58
C ASN A 651 -1.36 2.40 -22.32
N LEU A 652 -2.07 3.36 -21.75
CA LEU A 652 -3.09 3.14 -20.72
C LEU A 652 -4.46 3.50 -21.30
N VAL A 653 -5.46 2.66 -21.08
CA VAL A 653 -6.83 2.89 -21.56
C VAL A 653 -7.80 2.87 -20.39
N PHE A 654 -8.59 3.92 -20.24
CA PHE A 654 -9.62 4.03 -19.19
C PHE A 654 -11.01 3.82 -19.79
N LEU A 655 -11.62 2.68 -19.45
CA LEU A 655 -13.02 2.34 -19.76
C LEU A 655 -13.92 2.40 -18.52
N ARG A 656 -13.40 2.95 -17.43
CA ARG A 656 -14.10 3.10 -16.14
C ARG A 656 -13.81 4.46 -15.55
N ARG A 657 -14.84 5.12 -15.02
CA ARG A 657 -14.64 6.31 -14.19
C ARG A 657 -14.05 5.91 -12.83
N VAL A 658 -13.10 6.72 -12.36
CA VAL A 658 -12.40 6.56 -11.09
C VAL A 658 -12.68 7.81 -10.26
N ASN A 659 -13.22 7.65 -9.06
CA ASN A 659 -13.59 8.72 -8.14
C ASN A 659 -12.47 9.01 -7.13
N SER A 660 -11.27 8.46 -7.34
CA SER A 660 -10.11 8.63 -6.46
C SER A 660 -8.86 9.03 -7.22
N ARG A 661 -8.35 10.23 -6.91
CA ARG A 661 -7.07 10.73 -7.41
C ARG A 661 -5.90 9.79 -7.09
N ILE A 662 -5.90 9.19 -5.91
CA ILE A 662 -4.87 8.23 -5.48
C ILE A 662 -4.83 7.03 -6.43
N LEU A 663 -6.00 6.47 -6.76
CA LEU A 663 -6.09 5.30 -7.63
C LEU A 663 -5.68 5.64 -9.05
N TYR A 664 -6.07 6.83 -9.53
CA TYR A 664 -5.63 7.35 -10.83
C TYR A 664 -4.10 7.50 -10.92
N GLU A 665 -3.46 8.10 -9.92
CA GLU A 665 -2.00 8.24 -9.88
C GLU A 665 -1.28 6.87 -9.82
N GLN A 666 -1.89 5.87 -9.17
CA GLN A 666 -1.37 4.48 -9.17
C GLN A 666 -1.49 3.78 -10.52
N MET A 667 -2.59 4.02 -11.24
CA MET A 667 -2.84 3.52 -12.59
C MET A 667 -1.88 4.14 -13.59
N ILE A 668 -1.72 5.46 -13.57
CA ILE A 668 -0.71 6.15 -14.38
C ILE A 668 0.68 5.62 -14.07
N GLY A 669 0.99 5.43 -12.78
CA GLY A 669 2.26 4.91 -12.29
C GLY A 669 2.72 3.61 -12.96
N ARG A 670 1.82 2.83 -13.57
CA ARG A 670 2.15 1.61 -14.34
C ARG A 670 2.98 1.88 -15.59
N ALA A 671 2.73 3.01 -16.27
CA ALA A 671 3.37 3.35 -17.54
C ALA A 671 4.52 4.37 -17.40
N THR A 672 4.83 4.84 -16.19
CA THR A 672 5.86 5.88 -15.99
C THR A 672 7.31 5.39 -16.10
N ARG A 673 7.56 4.08 -16.15
CA ARG A 673 8.92 3.53 -16.13
C ARG A 673 9.61 3.68 -17.49
N LEU A 674 10.90 4.00 -17.44
CA LEU A 674 11.80 4.02 -18.59
C LEU A 674 11.90 2.63 -19.23
N CYS A 675 11.95 2.57 -20.56
CA CYS A 675 12.22 1.34 -21.29
C CYS A 675 13.16 1.62 -22.48
N PRO A 676 14.49 1.58 -22.26
CA PRO A 676 15.47 1.81 -23.33
C PRO A 676 15.39 0.79 -24.47
N GLU A 677 14.96 -0.45 -24.19
CA GLU A 677 14.82 -1.53 -25.18
C GLU A 677 13.93 -1.13 -26.37
N ILE A 678 12.88 -0.34 -26.11
CA ILE A 678 11.93 0.12 -27.13
C ILE A 678 12.03 1.63 -27.38
N ASN A 679 13.09 2.28 -26.88
CA ASN A 679 13.26 3.73 -26.87
C ASN A 679 12.01 4.50 -26.39
N LYS A 680 11.47 4.08 -25.24
CA LYS A 680 10.26 4.71 -24.69
C LYS A 680 10.56 6.09 -24.10
N GLU A 681 10.14 7.14 -24.81
CA GLU A 681 10.29 8.54 -24.40
C GLU A 681 9.03 9.15 -23.78
N VAL A 682 7.85 8.66 -24.18
CA VAL A 682 6.53 9.05 -23.66
C VAL A 682 5.62 7.83 -23.58
N PHE A 683 4.49 7.94 -22.88
CA PHE A 683 3.38 6.98 -22.97
C PHE A 683 2.07 7.71 -23.25
N ARG A 684 1.10 6.99 -23.80
CA ARG A 684 -0.20 7.53 -24.21
C ARG A 684 -1.29 7.11 -23.23
N ILE A 685 -2.26 8.00 -23.02
CA ILE A 685 -3.46 7.75 -22.23
C ILE A 685 -4.66 7.92 -23.14
N PHE A 686 -5.50 6.88 -23.22
CA PHE A 686 -6.79 6.90 -23.89
C PHE A 686 -7.89 6.96 -22.83
N ASP A 687 -8.74 7.96 -22.91
CA ASP A 687 -9.82 8.23 -21.96
C ASP A 687 -11.16 8.19 -22.69
N ALA A 688 -11.91 7.10 -22.51
CA ALA A 688 -13.22 6.92 -23.14
C ALA A 688 -14.40 7.34 -22.24
N VAL A 689 -14.10 7.85 -21.04
CA VAL A 689 -15.11 8.13 -20.00
C VAL A 689 -15.02 9.54 -19.41
N ASP A 690 -14.16 10.38 -19.99
CA ASP A 690 -13.85 11.76 -19.58
C ASP A 690 -13.44 11.87 -18.10
N LEU A 691 -12.46 11.05 -17.71
CA LEU A 691 -11.90 10.99 -16.37
C LEU A 691 -11.13 12.26 -15.98
N TYR A 692 -10.37 12.84 -16.93
CA TYR A 692 -9.40 13.89 -16.62
C TYR A 692 -10.01 15.20 -16.08
N PRO A 693 -11.06 15.80 -16.69
CA PRO A 693 -11.73 16.99 -16.12
C PRO A 693 -12.39 16.71 -14.78
N HIS A 694 -12.94 15.51 -14.62
CA HIS A 694 -13.64 15.11 -13.41
C HIS A 694 -12.70 15.11 -12.19
N LEU A 695 -11.48 14.60 -12.37
CA LEU A 695 -10.47 14.55 -11.30
C LEU A 695 -9.93 15.92 -10.89
N GLN A 696 -9.92 16.91 -11.78
CA GLN A 696 -9.48 18.28 -11.46
C GLN A 696 -10.45 18.99 -10.50
N ASN A 697 -11.74 18.63 -10.54
CA ASN A 697 -12.78 19.17 -9.66
C ASN A 697 -12.84 18.48 -8.28
N MET A 698 -12.11 17.37 -8.09
CA MET A 698 -12.04 16.64 -6.82
C MET A 698 -10.96 17.24 -5.91
N THR A 699 -11.21 18.44 -5.39
CA THR A 699 -10.47 18.97 -4.22
C THR A 699 -10.98 18.28 -2.96
N ASP A 700 -10.10 17.56 -2.27
CA ASP A 700 -10.25 16.92 -0.97
C ASP A 700 -11.50 16.03 -0.78
N MET A 701 -11.23 14.73 -0.65
CA MET A 701 -12.22 13.68 -0.36
C MET A 701 -13.20 14.12 0.74
N LYS A 702 -14.48 14.29 0.39
CA LYS A 702 -15.57 14.34 1.36
C LYS A 702 -16.05 12.90 1.63
N PRO A 703 -15.87 12.36 2.84
CA PRO A 703 -16.45 11.07 3.18
C PRO A 703 -17.91 11.28 3.54
N VAL A 704 -18.84 10.88 2.68
CA VAL A 704 -20.20 10.57 3.12
C VAL A 704 -20.73 9.39 2.30
N VAL A 705 -20.46 8.15 2.72
CA VAL A 705 -21.38 7.05 2.44
C VAL A 705 -21.37 6.01 3.57
N VAL A 706 -22.55 5.83 4.18
CA VAL A 706 -22.94 4.75 5.09
C VAL A 706 -22.92 3.41 4.34
N ASN A 707 -22.34 2.36 4.92
CA ASN A 707 -22.27 1.02 4.33
C ASN A 707 -23.65 0.52 3.82
N PRO A 708 -23.84 0.29 2.51
CA PRO A 708 -25.11 -0.20 1.95
C PRO A 708 -25.47 -1.65 2.33
N SER A 709 -24.54 -2.44 2.90
CA SER A 709 -24.72 -3.88 3.11
C SER A 709 -25.25 -4.30 4.49
N ILE A 710 -25.24 -3.41 5.49
CA ILE A 710 -25.78 -3.73 6.83
C ILE A 710 -27.31 -3.82 6.74
N ASP A 711 -27.91 -4.88 7.28
CA ASP A 711 -29.36 -5.11 7.30
C ASP A 711 -30.05 -4.38 8.51
N PHE A 712 -31.35 -4.10 8.44
CA PHE A 712 -32.16 -3.45 9.49
C PHE A 712 -32.30 -4.33 10.73
N THR A 713 -32.28 -5.64 10.56
CA THR A 713 -32.37 -6.65 11.62
C THR A 713 -31.16 -6.51 12.52
N GLN A 714 -29.97 -6.42 11.93
CA GLN A 714 -28.73 -6.11 12.60
C GLN A 714 -28.76 -4.71 13.20
N LEU A 715 -29.21 -3.67 12.48
CA LEU A 715 -29.31 -2.32 13.06
C LEU A 715 -30.26 -2.27 14.27
N VAL A 716 -31.40 -2.97 14.23
CA VAL A 716 -32.38 -3.05 15.32
C VAL A 716 -31.82 -3.86 16.49
N GLN A 717 -31.09 -4.95 16.24
CA GLN A 717 -30.39 -5.72 17.26
C GLN A 717 -29.26 -4.91 17.90
N GLU A 718 -28.45 -4.21 17.12
CA GLU A 718 -27.38 -3.34 17.62
C GLU A 718 -27.96 -2.16 18.41
N MET A 719 -29.07 -1.56 17.95
CA MET A 719 -29.77 -0.48 18.67
C MET A 719 -30.27 -0.94 20.04
N THR A 720 -30.79 -2.16 20.12
CA THR A 720 -31.32 -2.74 21.36
C THR A 720 -30.24 -3.31 22.28
N ALA A 721 -29.12 -3.76 21.73
CA ALA A 721 -27.98 -4.30 22.47
C ALA A 721 -26.96 -3.22 22.91
N ALA A 722 -26.95 -2.05 22.26
CA ALA A 722 -26.04 -0.96 22.57
C ALA A 722 -26.21 -0.50 24.04
N GLN A 723 -25.09 -0.42 24.76
CA GLN A 723 -25.05 -0.07 26.18
C GLN A 723 -24.72 1.41 26.44
N ASN A 724 -24.31 2.16 25.43
CA ASN A 724 -24.03 3.60 25.52
C ASN A 724 -24.89 4.40 24.54
N ASP A 725 -25.18 5.65 24.89
CA ASP A 725 -26.12 6.48 24.12
C ASP A 725 -25.47 7.06 22.85
N GLU A 726 -24.15 7.24 22.83
CA GLU A 726 -23.42 7.67 21.61
C GLU A 726 -23.49 6.63 20.48
N GLN A 727 -23.36 5.32 20.78
CA GLN A 727 -23.54 4.28 19.75
C GLN A 727 -24.99 4.22 19.28
N ARG A 728 -25.95 4.39 20.19
CA ARG A 728 -27.38 4.42 19.82
C ARG A 728 -27.70 5.58 18.90
N GLU A 729 -27.09 6.75 19.11
CA GLU A 729 -27.27 7.91 18.21
C GLU A 729 -26.71 7.63 16.81
N VAL A 730 -25.51 7.04 16.72
CA VAL A 730 -24.94 6.62 15.43
C VAL A 730 -25.83 5.60 14.72
N ILE A 731 -26.34 4.61 15.45
CA ILE A 731 -27.24 3.58 14.90
C ILE A 731 -28.59 4.19 14.49
N ARG A 732 -29.13 5.15 15.27
CA ARG A 732 -30.34 5.89 14.94
C ARG A 732 -30.21 6.64 13.62
N GLU A 733 -29.11 7.34 13.40
CA GLU A 733 -28.85 8.04 12.14
C GLU A 733 -28.79 7.06 10.95
N GLN A 734 -28.17 5.90 11.14
CA GLN A 734 -28.13 4.85 10.12
C GLN A 734 -29.53 4.27 9.82
N ILE A 735 -30.33 4.00 10.85
CA ILE A 735 -31.73 3.57 10.70
C ILE A 735 -32.53 4.66 9.97
N ALA A 736 -32.34 5.94 10.29
CA ALA A 736 -33.05 7.05 9.64
C ALA A 736 -32.76 7.12 8.14
N VAL A 737 -31.48 7.12 7.78
CA VAL A 737 -31.02 7.19 6.38
C VAL A 737 -31.53 5.98 5.59
N LYS A 738 -31.44 4.80 6.18
CA LYS A 738 -31.84 3.56 5.52
C LYS A 738 -33.35 3.44 5.40
N LEU A 739 -34.10 3.77 6.46
CA LEU A 739 -35.57 3.69 6.48
C LEU A 739 -36.17 4.66 5.45
N ARG A 740 -35.63 5.88 5.36
CA ARG A 740 -36.02 6.86 4.34
C ARG A 740 -35.86 6.32 2.91
N ARG A 741 -34.85 5.50 2.65
CA ARG A 741 -34.63 4.87 1.34
C ARG A 741 -35.56 3.68 1.11
N GLN A 742 -35.80 2.85 2.13
CA GLN A 742 -36.64 1.67 1.98
C GLN A 742 -38.12 1.98 1.85
N ILE A 743 -38.62 3.01 2.52
CA ILE A 743 -40.05 3.39 2.45
C ILE A 743 -40.50 3.58 1.00
N LYS A 744 -39.63 4.13 0.14
CA LYS A 744 -39.90 4.35 -1.29
C LYS A 744 -39.99 3.05 -2.11
N LYS A 745 -39.54 1.92 -1.56
CA LYS A 745 -39.39 0.62 -2.23
C LYS A 745 -40.31 -0.46 -1.67
N LEU A 746 -41.00 -0.21 -0.55
CA LEU A 746 -41.92 -1.17 0.06
C LEU A 746 -43.16 -1.36 -0.83
N THR A 747 -43.53 -2.62 -1.06
CA THR A 747 -44.82 -2.98 -1.65
C THR A 747 -45.96 -2.66 -0.68
N GLU A 748 -47.19 -2.56 -1.19
CA GLU A 748 -48.36 -2.25 -0.35
C GLU A 748 -48.62 -3.34 0.71
N GLU A 749 -48.33 -4.61 0.39
CA GLU A 749 -48.41 -5.72 1.35
C GLU A 749 -47.36 -5.58 2.47
N ALA A 750 -46.13 -5.19 2.13
CA ALA A 750 -45.07 -5.00 3.12
C ALA A 750 -45.33 -3.77 4.02
N LYS A 751 -45.93 -2.71 3.48
CA LYS A 751 -46.39 -1.57 4.28
C LYS A 751 -47.48 -1.97 5.28
N GLN A 752 -48.45 -2.78 4.86
CA GLN A 752 -49.51 -3.27 5.76
C GLN A 752 -48.96 -4.19 6.86
N GLN A 753 -48.00 -5.06 6.53
CA GLN A 753 -47.33 -5.91 7.53
C GLN A 753 -46.46 -5.09 8.48
N PHE A 754 -45.75 -4.08 7.97
CA PHE A 754 -45.01 -3.15 8.80
C PHE A 754 -45.94 -2.40 9.76
N GLU A 755 -47.05 -1.87 9.27
CA GLU A 755 -48.05 -1.15 10.10
C GLU A 755 -48.64 -2.04 11.19
N ALA A 756 -48.93 -3.31 10.88
CA ALA A 756 -49.47 -4.26 11.85
C ALA A 756 -48.51 -4.52 13.03
N ILE A 757 -47.20 -4.44 12.81
CA ILE A 757 -46.17 -4.74 13.82
C ILE A 757 -45.64 -3.46 14.48
N ALA A 758 -45.42 -2.40 13.71
CA ALA A 758 -44.96 -1.12 14.22
C ALA A 758 -46.09 -0.38 14.99
N GLY A 759 -47.34 -0.59 14.59
CA GLY A 759 -48.50 0.16 15.08
C GLY A 759 -48.62 1.56 14.49
N GLU A 760 -47.76 1.91 13.52
CA GLU A 760 -47.75 3.17 12.81
C GLU A 760 -47.17 2.99 11.39
N ALA A 761 -47.54 3.89 10.47
CA ALA A 761 -47.05 3.89 9.09
C ALA A 761 -45.52 4.02 9.02
N PRO A 762 -44.83 3.41 8.03
CA PRO A 762 -43.38 3.55 7.86
C PRO A 762 -42.90 5.00 7.85
N GLU A 763 -43.66 5.92 7.23
CA GLU A 763 -43.39 7.35 7.19
C GLU A 763 -43.46 8.00 8.58
N ALA A 764 -44.40 7.56 9.42
CA ALA A 764 -44.52 8.03 10.80
C ALA A 764 -43.36 7.51 11.66
N THR A 765 -42.96 6.24 11.47
CA THR A 765 -41.77 5.68 12.12
C THR A 765 -40.50 6.43 11.71
N LEU A 766 -40.37 6.81 10.44
CA LEU A 766 -39.23 7.63 10.00
C LEU A 766 -39.18 8.98 10.72
N GLN A 767 -40.32 9.65 10.87
CA GLN A 767 -40.40 10.90 11.63
C GLN A 767 -40.03 10.68 13.10
N ARG A 768 -40.47 9.58 13.72
CA ARG A 768 -40.08 9.18 15.08
C ARG A 768 -38.58 8.95 15.21
N VAL A 769 -37.97 8.25 14.26
CA VAL A 769 -36.51 7.99 14.26
C VAL A 769 -35.74 9.31 14.13
N MET A 770 -36.22 10.24 13.31
CA MET A 770 -35.57 11.53 13.09
C MET A 770 -35.74 12.52 14.26
N ALA A 771 -36.93 12.59 14.87
CA ALA A 771 -37.27 13.57 15.90
C ALA A 771 -37.07 13.04 17.34
N GLY A 772 -37.07 11.73 17.54
CA GLY A 772 -36.90 11.09 18.84
C GLY A 772 -35.44 10.95 19.26
N ASP A 773 -35.21 10.74 20.55
CA ASP A 773 -33.91 10.43 21.14
C ASP A 773 -33.57 8.94 20.98
N ALA A 774 -32.27 8.62 20.85
CA ALA A 774 -31.85 7.25 20.61
C ALA A 774 -32.23 6.25 21.74
N PRO A 775 -32.17 6.59 23.04
CA PRO A 775 -32.66 5.70 24.09
C PRO A 775 -34.14 5.38 23.96
N GLY A 776 -34.97 6.38 23.64
CA GLY A 776 -36.40 6.22 23.39
C GLY A 776 -36.68 5.31 22.19
N LEU A 777 -35.91 5.45 21.10
CA LEU A 777 -36.03 4.58 19.93
C LEU A 777 -35.62 3.13 20.23
N ALA A 778 -34.53 2.92 20.99
CA ALA A 778 -34.10 1.59 21.40
C ALA A 778 -35.17 0.88 22.26
N ALA A 779 -35.80 1.60 23.18
CA ALA A 779 -36.90 1.08 23.98
C ALA A 779 -38.12 0.73 23.12
N TRP A 780 -38.44 1.56 22.13
CA TRP A 780 -39.56 1.32 21.21
C TRP A 780 -39.34 0.11 20.29
N LEU A 781 -38.10 -0.07 19.80
CA LEU A 781 -37.70 -1.19 18.94
C LEU A 781 -37.57 -2.51 19.70
N LYS A 782 -37.35 -2.48 21.02
CA LYS A 782 -37.18 -3.68 21.85
C LYS A 782 -38.37 -4.64 21.78
N ASP A 783 -39.58 -4.11 21.72
CA ASP A 783 -40.81 -4.90 21.61
C ASP A 783 -41.25 -5.10 20.14
N ARG A 784 -40.46 -4.59 19.18
CA ARG A 784 -40.79 -4.53 17.75
C ARG A 784 -39.62 -4.97 16.86
N VAL A 785 -38.81 -5.91 17.34
CA VAL A 785 -37.63 -6.41 16.62
C VAL A 785 -38.01 -7.03 15.26
N ALA A 786 -39.23 -7.54 15.13
CA ALA A 786 -39.79 -8.07 13.90
C ALA A 786 -39.94 -7.03 12.76
N ILE A 787 -39.82 -5.73 13.06
CA ILE A 787 -39.72 -4.68 12.03
C ILE A 787 -38.45 -4.86 11.18
N GLY A 788 -37.35 -5.29 11.79
CA GLY A 788 -36.07 -5.49 11.10
C GLY A 788 -36.21 -6.41 9.89
N PRO A 789 -36.69 -7.65 10.07
CA PRO A 789 -36.92 -8.60 8.97
C PRO A 789 -37.90 -8.12 7.89
N ILE A 790 -38.87 -7.25 8.21
CA ILE A 790 -39.83 -6.70 7.24
C ILE A 790 -39.21 -5.59 6.41
N LEU A 791 -38.39 -4.75 7.02
CA LEU A 791 -37.64 -3.71 6.31
C LEU A 791 -36.41 -4.27 5.57
N ASP A 792 -35.92 -5.42 6.04
CA ASP A 792 -34.93 -6.24 5.36
C ASP A 792 -35.49 -7.21 4.38
N TRP A 793 -36.82 -7.32 4.32
CA TRP A 793 -37.51 -8.07 3.31
C TRP A 793 -37.24 -7.40 1.96
N LYS A 794 -36.10 -7.78 1.43
CA LYS A 794 -35.79 -7.88 0.03
C LYS A 794 -36.35 -9.24 -0.35
N ASP A 795 -37.10 -9.31 -1.45
CA ASP A 795 -37.26 -10.57 -2.19
C ASP A 795 -35.98 -11.38 -2.04
N GLY A 796 -36.12 -12.63 -1.57
CA GLY A 796 -35.12 -13.37 -0.81
C GLY A 796 -33.67 -13.29 -1.31
N ASN A 797 -32.75 -13.72 -0.46
CA ASN A 797 -31.33 -13.91 -0.78
C ASN A 797 -31.14 -14.92 -1.93
N ASN A 798 -31.45 -14.46 -3.14
CA ASN A 798 -31.18 -14.93 -4.50
C ASN A 798 -32.04 -14.14 -5.51
N ASN A 799 -32.41 -12.87 -5.24
CA ASN A 799 -33.02 -12.08 -6.30
C ASN A 799 -31.90 -11.70 -7.26
N PRO A 800 -31.89 -12.26 -8.48
CA PRO A 800 -30.81 -12.03 -9.40
C PRO A 800 -30.66 -10.54 -9.66
N ARG A 801 -29.43 -10.02 -9.51
CA ARG A 801 -29.17 -8.64 -9.90
C ARG A 801 -29.27 -8.59 -11.41
N TYR A 802 -30.39 -8.05 -11.88
CA TYR A 802 -30.67 -7.87 -13.28
C TYR A 802 -29.99 -6.61 -13.78
N VAL A 803 -29.00 -6.77 -14.64
CA VAL A 803 -28.27 -5.67 -15.27
C VAL A 803 -28.84 -5.46 -16.67
N PRO A 804 -29.43 -4.29 -16.98
CA PRO A 804 -29.91 -4.00 -18.33
C PRO A 804 -28.76 -4.06 -19.35
N ILE A 805 -29.03 -4.63 -20.51
CA ILE A 805 -28.17 -4.65 -21.68
C ILE A 805 -28.70 -3.59 -22.65
N SER A 806 -27.86 -2.60 -22.92
CA SER A 806 -28.14 -1.54 -23.89
C SER A 806 -27.58 -1.92 -25.25
N HIS A 807 -28.47 -2.17 -26.22
CA HIS A 807 -28.13 -2.33 -27.64
C HIS A 807 -28.28 -1.03 -28.44
N HIS A 808 -28.45 0.12 -27.77
CA HIS A 808 -28.47 1.42 -28.45
C HIS A 808 -27.18 1.57 -29.28
N ALA A 809 -27.35 1.96 -30.54
CA ALA A 809 -26.23 2.14 -31.44
C ALA A 809 -25.28 3.21 -30.88
N ASP A 810 -23.99 2.92 -30.91
CA ASP A 810 -22.95 3.87 -30.53
C ASP A 810 -21.95 4.07 -31.67
N GLN A 811 -21.42 5.28 -31.74
CA GLN A 811 -20.40 5.67 -32.70
C GLN A 811 -19.50 6.72 -32.07
N VAL A 812 -18.24 6.74 -32.49
CA VAL A 812 -17.30 7.80 -32.10
C VAL A 812 -17.77 9.10 -32.74
N VAL A 813 -18.06 10.10 -31.92
CA VAL A 813 -18.53 11.44 -32.36
C VAL A 813 -17.35 12.39 -32.48
N ALA A 814 -16.37 12.28 -31.58
CA ALA A 814 -15.15 13.07 -31.63
C ALA A 814 -13.99 12.33 -30.98
N VAL A 815 -12.80 12.54 -31.54
CA VAL A 815 -11.53 12.16 -30.92
C VAL A 815 -10.74 13.45 -30.77
N SER A 816 -10.43 13.81 -29.53
CA SER A 816 -9.75 15.07 -29.22
C SER A 816 -8.58 14.84 -28.28
N ARG A 817 -7.58 15.72 -28.31
CA ARG A 817 -6.48 15.70 -27.34
C ARG A 817 -6.70 16.82 -26.33
N GLY A 818 -6.71 16.46 -25.05
CA GLY A 818 -6.96 17.43 -23.97
C GLY A 818 -5.68 18.14 -23.54
N TYR A 819 -5.51 19.41 -23.90
CA TYR A 819 -4.41 20.28 -23.45
C TYR A 819 -4.76 21.00 -22.13
N GLY A 820 -5.25 20.24 -21.15
CA GLY A 820 -5.71 20.79 -19.86
C GLY A 820 -6.98 21.64 -20.01
N SER A 821 -6.84 22.97 -19.91
CA SER A 821 -7.95 23.93 -20.06
C SER A 821 -8.18 24.37 -21.50
N ALA A 822 -7.22 24.11 -22.41
CA ALA A 822 -7.34 24.36 -23.83
C ALA A 822 -7.83 23.11 -24.56
N THR A 823 -8.70 23.30 -25.56
CA THR A 823 -9.20 22.22 -26.43
C THR A 823 -8.44 22.14 -27.75
N LYS A 824 -7.70 23.19 -28.12
CA LYS A 824 -6.91 23.26 -29.35
C LYS A 824 -5.42 23.44 -29.06
N PRO A 825 -4.54 22.86 -29.90
CA PRO A 825 -3.10 23.00 -29.73
C PRO A 825 -2.63 24.46 -29.90
N GLU A 826 -3.25 25.25 -30.79
CA GLU A 826 -2.90 26.65 -31.00
C GLU A 826 -3.18 27.50 -29.75
N ASP A 827 -4.37 27.33 -29.17
CA ASP A 827 -4.78 28.03 -27.94
C ASP A 827 -3.83 27.69 -26.77
N PHE A 828 -3.36 26.44 -26.69
CA PHE A 828 -2.39 26.01 -25.69
C PHE A 828 -1.03 26.70 -25.89
N LEU A 829 -0.52 26.75 -27.12
CA LEU A 829 0.75 27.44 -27.44
C LEU A 829 0.66 28.96 -27.24
N ASP A 830 -0.48 29.57 -27.53
CA ASP A 830 -0.74 30.98 -27.28
C ASP A 830 -0.76 31.27 -25.77
N SER A 831 -1.41 30.42 -24.98
CA SER A 831 -1.43 30.52 -23.51
C SER A 831 -0.03 30.35 -22.90
N PHE A 832 0.79 29.45 -23.46
CA PHE A 832 2.19 29.29 -23.09
C PHE A 832 2.98 30.55 -23.43
N THR A 833 2.79 31.11 -24.62
CA THR A 833 3.47 32.32 -25.08
C THR A 833 3.13 33.52 -24.20
N ALA A 834 1.86 33.70 -23.86
CA ALA A 834 1.40 34.72 -22.91
C ALA A 834 2.04 34.51 -21.54
N PHE A 835 2.00 33.28 -21.00
CA PHE A 835 2.61 32.96 -19.71
C PHE A 835 4.10 33.28 -19.67
N VAL A 836 4.86 32.88 -20.69
CA VAL A 836 6.29 33.16 -20.77
C VAL A 836 6.54 34.67 -20.75
N ARG A 837 5.85 35.44 -21.60
CA ARG A 837 6.01 36.90 -21.72
C ARG A 837 5.67 37.64 -20.43
N ASP A 838 4.57 37.27 -19.80
CA ASP A 838 4.10 37.91 -18.56
C ASP A 838 5.00 37.59 -17.37
N ASN A 839 5.73 36.46 -17.43
CA ASN A 839 6.53 35.96 -16.30
C ASN A 839 8.06 36.04 -16.47
N ILE A 840 8.57 36.65 -17.56
CA ILE A 840 10.02 36.78 -17.79
C ILE A 840 10.73 37.44 -16.60
N ASN A 841 10.10 38.46 -15.99
CA ASN A 841 10.70 39.23 -14.90
C ASN A 841 10.39 38.69 -13.50
N THR A 842 9.38 37.82 -13.36
CA THR A 842 8.97 37.20 -12.08
C THR A 842 9.69 35.87 -11.84
N ILE A 843 9.89 35.06 -12.88
CA ILE A 843 10.55 33.76 -12.76
C ILE A 843 12.03 33.90 -13.15
N ALA A 844 12.92 33.79 -12.16
CA ALA A 844 14.37 33.94 -12.36
C ALA A 844 14.93 33.04 -13.48
N ALA A 845 14.42 31.80 -13.59
CA ALA A 845 14.84 30.86 -14.61
C ALA A 845 14.42 31.27 -16.04
N LEU A 846 13.23 31.87 -16.21
CA LEU A 846 12.80 32.44 -17.50
C LEU A 846 13.71 33.60 -17.90
N LYS A 847 14.02 34.49 -16.94
CA LYS A 847 14.96 35.60 -17.17
C LYS A 847 16.32 35.11 -17.64
N LEU A 848 16.87 34.07 -16.99
CA LEU A 848 18.14 33.46 -17.35
C LEU A 848 18.11 32.89 -18.78
N VAL A 849 17.08 32.11 -19.13
CA VAL A 849 16.94 31.53 -20.49
C VAL A 849 16.89 32.60 -21.57
N VAL A 850 16.18 33.70 -21.32
CA VAL A 850 15.98 34.77 -22.31
C VAL A 850 17.21 35.67 -22.41
N GLN A 851 17.77 36.11 -21.27
CA GLN A 851 18.79 37.17 -21.24
C GLN A 851 20.22 36.65 -21.12
N ARG A 852 20.43 35.53 -20.41
CA ARG A 852 21.77 35.02 -20.06
C ARG A 852 21.82 33.47 -20.12
N PRO A 853 21.48 32.85 -21.27
CA PRO A 853 21.38 31.38 -21.37
C PRO A 853 22.70 30.66 -21.11
N ARG A 854 23.85 31.33 -21.28
CA ARG A 854 25.17 30.78 -20.98
C ARG A 854 25.42 30.51 -19.49
N ASP A 855 24.72 31.22 -18.61
CA ASP A 855 24.84 31.10 -17.16
C ASP A 855 23.84 30.09 -16.58
N LEU A 856 23.05 29.42 -17.43
CA LEU A 856 22.04 28.46 -17.02
C LEU A 856 22.69 27.24 -16.38
N THR A 857 22.31 26.93 -15.14
CA THR A 857 22.74 25.71 -14.46
C THR A 857 21.68 24.60 -14.57
N ARG A 858 22.04 23.38 -14.20
CA ARG A 858 21.06 22.28 -14.07
C ARG A 858 19.95 22.59 -13.07
N ALA A 859 20.27 23.28 -11.98
CA ALA A 859 19.29 23.67 -10.98
C ALA A 859 18.28 24.69 -11.55
N ASP A 860 18.75 25.65 -12.36
CA ASP A 860 17.89 26.64 -13.01
C ASP A 860 16.99 25.98 -14.06
N LEU A 861 17.51 25.04 -14.86
CA LEU A 861 16.70 24.29 -15.83
C LEU A 861 15.63 23.44 -15.14
N LYS A 862 15.97 22.78 -14.02
CA LYS A 862 15.01 22.03 -13.21
C LYS A 862 13.92 22.96 -12.66
N ALA A 863 14.30 24.12 -12.13
CA ALA A 863 13.36 25.12 -11.63
C ALA A 863 12.44 25.64 -12.74
N LEU A 864 12.97 25.89 -13.93
CA LEU A 864 12.19 26.28 -15.11
C LEU A 864 11.14 25.23 -15.47
N ARG A 865 11.56 23.97 -15.62
CA ARG A 865 10.67 22.86 -15.98
C ARG A 865 9.56 22.69 -14.96
N LEU A 866 9.89 22.69 -13.67
CA LEU A 866 8.89 22.59 -12.61
C LEU A 866 7.90 23.78 -12.62
N ALA A 867 8.38 25.00 -12.90
CA ALA A 867 7.52 26.17 -12.99
C ALA A 867 6.55 26.08 -14.19
N LEU A 868 7.03 25.64 -15.36
CA LEU A 868 6.21 25.44 -16.56
C LEU A 868 5.20 24.29 -16.39
N ASP A 869 5.65 23.14 -15.88
CA ASP A 869 4.79 21.98 -15.58
C ASP A 869 3.68 22.34 -14.59
N SER A 870 3.94 23.20 -13.60
CA SER A 870 2.92 23.65 -12.63
C SER A 870 1.72 24.37 -13.29
N LYS A 871 1.91 24.84 -14.52
CA LYS A 871 0.87 25.47 -15.36
C LYS A 871 0.39 24.56 -16.50
N GLY A 872 0.86 23.30 -16.56
CA GLY A 872 0.51 22.32 -17.58
C GLY A 872 1.41 22.32 -18.81
N PHE A 873 2.46 23.13 -18.84
CA PHE A 873 3.36 23.30 -19.99
C PHE A 873 4.58 22.35 -19.94
N SER A 874 4.35 21.04 -19.93
CA SER A 874 5.45 20.06 -19.96
C SER A 874 6.12 19.93 -21.31
N ASP A 875 7.38 19.48 -21.33
CA ASP A 875 8.15 19.26 -22.56
C ASP A 875 7.37 18.36 -23.55
N ALA A 876 6.72 17.30 -23.04
CA ALA A 876 5.90 16.39 -23.85
C ALA A 876 4.66 17.09 -24.43
N ASN A 877 3.96 17.88 -23.62
CA ASN A 877 2.77 18.62 -24.06
C ASN A 877 3.10 19.68 -25.10
N LEU A 878 4.19 20.44 -24.90
CA LEU A 878 4.62 21.49 -25.83
C LEU A 878 5.03 20.89 -27.18
N ARG A 879 5.81 19.81 -27.17
CA ARG A 879 6.19 19.09 -28.41
C ARG A 879 4.97 18.56 -29.15
N ARG A 880 4.01 17.95 -28.43
CA ARG A 880 2.81 17.40 -29.04
C ARG A 880 1.89 18.51 -29.58
N ALA A 881 1.70 19.60 -28.83
CA ALA A 881 0.92 20.76 -29.29
C ALA A 881 1.51 21.37 -30.57
N TRP A 882 2.83 21.50 -30.63
CA TRP A 882 3.52 22.00 -31.81
C TRP A 882 3.33 21.08 -33.02
N ALA A 883 3.51 19.77 -32.81
CA ALA A 883 3.30 18.77 -33.85
C ALA A 883 1.86 18.77 -34.38
N ASP A 884 0.87 18.88 -33.48
CA ASP A 884 -0.55 18.90 -33.87
C ASP A 884 -0.93 20.20 -34.62
N ALA A 885 -0.40 21.36 -34.20
CA ALA A 885 -0.74 22.66 -34.82
C ALA A 885 -0.05 22.89 -36.18
N LEU A 886 1.20 22.43 -36.35
CA LEU A 886 2.01 22.72 -37.54
C LEU A 886 2.28 21.49 -38.40
N ASN A 887 1.82 20.31 -37.99
CA ASN A 887 2.05 19.03 -38.66
C ASN A 887 3.55 18.73 -38.86
N GLU A 888 4.38 19.15 -37.91
CA GLU A 888 5.84 18.99 -37.92
C GLU A 888 6.32 18.51 -36.54
N GLU A 889 6.91 17.32 -36.48
CA GLU A 889 7.53 16.83 -35.24
C GLU A 889 8.92 17.46 -35.04
N ILE A 890 9.06 18.28 -34.01
CA ILE A 890 10.34 18.92 -33.66
C ILE A 890 10.79 18.48 -32.27
N ALA A 891 11.95 17.83 -32.18
CA ALA A 891 12.61 17.46 -30.92
C ALA A 891 13.31 18.66 -30.25
N ALA A 892 12.61 19.80 -30.12
CA ALA A 892 13.12 20.98 -29.46
C ALA A 892 13.14 20.80 -27.93
N SER A 893 14.05 21.49 -27.26
CA SER A 893 14.08 21.56 -25.80
C SER A 893 13.15 22.64 -25.28
N VAL A 894 12.77 22.57 -23.99
CA VAL A 894 11.95 23.60 -23.33
C VAL A 894 12.57 25.00 -23.46
N ILE A 895 13.89 25.08 -23.49
CA ILE A 895 14.63 26.33 -23.69
C ILE A 895 14.33 26.89 -25.09
N GLY A 896 14.30 26.03 -26.12
CA GLY A 896 13.91 26.40 -27.47
C GLY A 896 12.49 26.98 -27.52
N PHE A 897 11.53 26.32 -26.88
CA PHE A 897 10.14 26.83 -26.79
C PHE A 897 10.04 28.17 -26.07
N VAL A 898 10.69 28.32 -24.91
CA VAL A 898 10.69 29.59 -24.16
C VAL A 898 11.31 30.72 -24.99
N ARG A 899 12.43 30.45 -25.68
CA ARG A 899 13.10 31.45 -26.52
C ARG A 899 12.30 31.79 -27.76
N GLN A 900 11.61 30.83 -28.38
CA GLN A 900 10.68 31.10 -29.47
C GLN A 900 9.52 32.01 -29.02
N ALA A 901 8.91 31.71 -27.87
CA ALA A 901 7.83 32.51 -27.31
C ALA A 901 8.25 33.95 -26.92
N ALA A 902 9.44 34.09 -26.33
CA ALA A 902 9.96 35.37 -25.83
C ALA A 902 10.67 36.23 -26.88
N LEU A 903 11.47 35.61 -27.76
CA LEU A 903 12.38 36.29 -28.70
C LEU A 903 12.07 36.04 -30.18
N GLY A 904 11.22 35.07 -30.50
CA GLY A 904 10.95 34.65 -31.88
C GLY A 904 12.06 33.81 -32.51
N ASP A 905 12.91 33.17 -31.69
CA ASP A 905 13.96 32.27 -32.18
C ASP A 905 13.35 31.07 -32.94
N ALA A 906 14.02 30.60 -33.99
CA ALA A 906 13.61 29.39 -34.71
C ALA A 906 13.69 28.15 -33.81
N LEU A 907 12.62 27.34 -33.83
CA LEU A 907 12.61 26.03 -33.18
C LEU A 907 13.45 25.07 -34.03
N VAL A 908 14.56 24.60 -33.48
CA VAL A 908 15.48 23.66 -34.13
C VAL A 908 15.68 22.47 -33.19
N PRO A 909 15.78 21.22 -33.69
CA PRO A 909 16.09 20.06 -32.84
C PRO A 909 17.32 20.33 -31.97
N TYR A 910 17.23 19.91 -30.71
CA TYR A 910 18.30 20.23 -29.75
C TYR A 910 19.63 19.57 -30.14
N GLU A 911 19.60 18.34 -30.66
CA GLU A 911 20.79 17.64 -31.16
C GLU A 911 21.49 18.38 -32.29
N ASP A 912 20.74 19.01 -33.19
CA ASP A 912 21.32 19.78 -34.30
C ASP A 912 22.01 21.05 -33.78
N ARG A 913 21.41 21.73 -32.78
CA ARG A 913 22.06 22.86 -32.08
C ARG A 913 23.37 22.42 -31.43
N VAL A 914 23.38 21.26 -30.76
CA VAL A 914 24.62 20.72 -30.14
C VAL A 914 25.65 20.41 -31.22
N ARG A 915 25.26 19.77 -32.32
CA ARG A 915 26.17 19.43 -33.42
C ARG A 915 26.81 20.67 -34.04
N GLU A 916 26.04 21.73 -34.25
CA GLU A 916 26.54 23.01 -34.76
C GLU A 916 27.47 23.71 -33.77
N ALA A 917 27.08 23.81 -32.50
CA ALA A 917 27.90 24.42 -31.46
C ALA A 917 29.22 23.66 -31.28
N MET A 918 29.19 22.33 -31.25
CA MET A 918 30.39 21.50 -31.14
C MET A 918 31.28 21.62 -32.37
N ARG A 919 30.71 21.75 -33.58
CA ARG A 919 31.49 22.03 -34.80
C ARG A 919 32.18 23.40 -34.72
N ALA A 920 31.50 24.44 -34.24
CA ALA A 920 32.09 25.77 -34.04
C ALA A 920 33.24 25.74 -33.02
N ILE A 921 33.05 25.05 -31.90
CA ILE A 921 34.08 24.89 -30.85
C ILE A 921 35.28 24.08 -31.36
N MET A 922 35.04 23.02 -32.13
CA MET A 922 36.12 22.25 -32.77
C MET A 922 36.92 23.09 -33.79
N ALA A 923 36.27 24.05 -34.46
CA ALA A 923 36.90 24.96 -35.41
C ALA A 923 37.58 26.18 -34.78
N SER A 924 37.25 26.51 -33.52
CA SER A 924 37.73 27.74 -32.85
C SER A 924 39.25 27.83 -32.70
N ARG A 925 39.93 26.68 -32.54
CA ARG A 925 41.40 26.59 -32.41
C ARG A 925 41.90 25.18 -32.69
N ALA A 926 43.22 25.04 -32.81
CA ALA A 926 43.86 23.73 -32.93
C ALA A 926 43.82 22.97 -31.59
N TRP A 927 43.12 21.83 -31.58
CA TRP A 927 43.02 20.95 -30.41
C TRP A 927 43.96 19.74 -30.54
N THR A 928 44.51 19.29 -29.41
CA THR A 928 45.26 18.02 -29.35
C THR A 928 44.31 16.81 -29.46
N ASP A 929 44.81 15.65 -29.86
CA ASP A 929 43.97 14.44 -30.02
C ASP A 929 43.26 14.00 -28.71
N PRO A 930 43.88 14.08 -27.51
CA PRO A 930 43.16 13.86 -26.27
C PRO A 930 42.03 14.88 -26.04
N GLN A 931 42.26 16.17 -26.32
CA GLN A 931 41.24 17.21 -26.15
C GLN A 931 40.07 17.01 -27.12
N LYS A 932 40.32 16.63 -28.39
CA LYS A 932 39.26 16.31 -29.36
C LYS A 932 38.37 15.16 -28.89
N ARG A 933 38.97 14.09 -28.33
CA ARG A 933 38.21 12.96 -27.76
C ARG A 933 37.35 13.39 -26.57
N TRP A 934 37.88 14.24 -25.70
CA TRP A 934 37.12 14.79 -24.57
C TRP A 934 36.00 15.72 -25.01
N LEU A 935 36.25 16.62 -25.97
CA LEU A 935 35.21 17.47 -26.54
C LEU A 935 34.10 16.64 -27.18
N LYS A 936 34.43 15.57 -27.90
CA LYS A 936 33.41 14.65 -28.45
C LYS A 936 32.56 14.02 -27.34
N ARG A 937 33.18 13.49 -26.27
CA ARG A 937 32.45 12.94 -25.11
C ARG A 937 31.59 13.99 -24.39
N ILE A 938 32.08 15.23 -24.28
CA ILE A 938 31.31 16.34 -23.71
C ILE A 938 30.10 16.65 -24.59
N GLY A 939 30.27 16.71 -25.92
CA GLY A 939 29.16 16.88 -26.87
C GLY A 939 28.11 15.79 -26.76
N GLU A 940 28.52 14.52 -26.76
CA GLU A 940 27.63 13.36 -26.56
C GLU A 940 26.90 13.42 -25.20
N GLN A 941 27.55 13.96 -24.16
CA GLN A 941 26.89 14.18 -22.88
C GLN A 941 25.89 15.34 -22.95
N ILE A 942 26.22 16.45 -23.61
CA ILE A 942 25.33 17.62 -23.75
C ILE A 942 24.05 17.25 -24.52
N GLU A 943 24.16 16.37 -25.53
CA GLU A 943 22.98 15.82 -26.23
C GLU A 943 22.03 15.10 -25.26
N LYS A 944 22.57 14.35 -24.29
CA LYS A 944 21.78 13.63 -23.27
C LYS A 944 21.33 14.53 -22.12
N GLU A 945 22.18 15.45 -21.70
CA GLU A 945 22.00 16.33 -20.56
C GLU A 945 22.07 17.78 -21.05
N ILE A 946 20.89 18.39 -21.29
CA ILE A 946 20.70 19.73 -21.89
C ILE A 946 21.63 20.83 -21.32
N VAL A 947 22.13 20.65 -20.09
CA VAL A 947 23.17 21.50 -19.50
C VAL A 947 24.25 20.62 -18.88
N VAL A 948 25.50 20.82 -19.30
CA VAL A 948 26.70 20.23 -18.69
C VAL A 948 27.52 21.36 -18.06
N ASP A 949 27.32 21.55 -16.74
CA ASP A 949 28.07 22.49 -15.92
C ASP A 949 29.27 21.82 -15.23
N ARG A 950 30.02 22.58 -14.43
CA ARG A 950 31.15 22.04 -13.65
C ARG A 950 30.75 20.83 -12.81
N ALA A 951 29.59 20.87 -12.16
CA ALA A 951 29.11 19.80 -11.30
C ALA A 951 28.76 18.52 -12.09
N ALA A 952 28.37 18.65 -13.37
CA ALA A 952 28.15 17.50 -14.26
C ALA A 952 29.45 16.76 -14.61
N ILE A 953 30.58 17.46 -14.74
CA ILE A 953 31.88 16.83 -15.00
C ILE A 953 32.41 16.07 -13.77
N ASP A 954 31.96 16.41 -12.57
CA ASP A 954 32.26 15.66 -11.34
C ASP A 954 31.27 14.51 -11.08
N LYS A 955 30.53 14.05 -12.11
CA LYS A 955 29.63 12.89 -12.07
C LYS A 955 29.97 11.87 -13.16
N GLU A 956 29.37 10.68 -13.10
CA GLU A 956 29.43 9.67 -14.18
C GLU A 956 28.93 10.30 -15.50
N PRO A 957 29.61 10.09 -16.65
CA PRO A 957 30.72 9.16 -16.87
C PRO A 957 32.13 9.75 -16.66
N PHE A 958 32.25 11.01 -16.24
CA PHE A 958 33.53 11.73 -16.17
C PHE A 958 34.28 11.53 -14.85
N ILE A 959 33.57 11.29 -13.75
CA ILE A 959 34.17 11.09 -12.42
C ILE A 959 35.09 9.86 -12.39
N ALA A 960 34.73 8.79 -13.12
CA ALA A 960 35.55 7.59 -13.29
C ALA A 960 36.92 7.89 -13.91
N ASP A 961 37.01 8.96 -14.71
CA ASP A 961 38.22 9.43 -15.36
C ASP A 961 38.91 10.58 -14.60
N GLY A 962 38.52 10.87 -13.35
CA GLY A 962 39.14 11.87 -12.47
C GLY A 962 38.45 13.24 -12.44
N GLY A 963 37.25 13.34 -13.01
CA GLY A 963 36.35 14.50 -12.88
C GLY A 963 36.92 15.81 -13.42
N PHE A 964 36.34 16.92 -12.96
CA PHE A 964 36.66 18.26 -13.43
C PHE A 964 38.13 18.60 -13.23
N ASN A 965 38.72 18.24 -12.09
CA ASN A 965 40.11 18.56 -11.78
C ASN A 965 41.10 17.95 -12.77
N ARG A 966 40.87 16.71 -13.22
CA ARG A 966 41.72 16.06 -14.22
C ARG A 966 41.46 16.61 -15.61
N LEU A 967 40.19 16.72 -16.03
CA LEU A 967 39.86 17.26 -17.35
C LEU A 967 40.34 18.70 -17.49
N ASN A 968 40.22 19.53 -16.46
CA ASN A 968 40.69 20.90 -16.49
C ASN A 968 42.21 20.98 -16.75
N LYS A 969 43.00 20.06 -16.20
CA LYS A 969 44.43 19.95 -16.54
C LYS A 969 44.67 19.58 -18.00
N VAL A 970 43.86 18.69 -18.57
CA VAL A 970 43.93 18.31 -20.01
C VAL A 970 43.67 19.52 -20.91
N PHE A 971 42.81 20.44 -20.47
CA PHE A 971 42.50 21.68 -21.17
C PHE A 971 43.33 22.89 -20.70
N GLY A 972 44.43 22.69 -19.97
CA GLY A 972 45.33 23.77 -19.57
C GLY A 972 44.74 24.77 -18.59
N GLY A 973 43.72 24.39 -17.83
CA GLY A 973 43.02 25.27 -16.87
C GLY A 973 41.81 26.00 -17.45
N GLU A 974 41.48 25.79 -18.73
CA GLU A 974 40.44 26.55 -19.45
C GLU A 974 39.10 25.81 -19.61
N LEU A 975 38.90 24.65 -18.96
CA LEU A 975 37.70 23.84 -19.18
C LEU A 975 36.40 24.62 -18.90
N GLU A 976 36.39 25.45 -17.86
CA GLU A 976 35.22 26.26 -17.50
C GLU A 976 34.88 27.28 -18.59
N SER A 977 35.89 27.92 -19.19
CA SER A 977 35.72 28.83 -20.32
C SER A 977 35.24 28.10 -21.58
N ILE A 978 35.68 26.86 -21.79
CA ILE A 978 35.27 26.04 -22.93
C ILE A 978 33.80 25.64 -22.78
N LEU A 979 33.38 25.19 -21.59
CA LEU A 979 31.97 24.86 -21.31
C LEU A 979 31.07 26.07 -21.50
N ALA A 980 31.48 27.24 -21.00
CA ALA A 980 30.77 28.49 -21.23
C ALA A 980 30.67 28.85 -22.73
N GLY A 981 31.76 28.66 -23.48
CA GLY A 981 31.79 28.87 -24.93
C GLY A 981 30.87 27.92 -25.70
N ILE A 982 30.78 26.64 -25.31
CA ILE A 982 29.83 25.68 -25.90
C ILE A 982 28.39 26.16 -25.67
N ASN A 983 28.06 26.58 -24.44
CA ASN A 983 26.74 27.13 -24.12
C ASN A 983 26.44 28.43 -24.89
N GLU A 984 27.43 29.27 -25.16
CA GLU A 984 27.24 30.48 -25.94
C GLU A 984 26.94 30.16 -27.42
N GLU A 985 27.66 29.22 -28.02
CA GLU A 985 27.41 28.79 -29.41
C GLU A 985 26.08 28.05 -29.56
N LEU A 986 25.61 27.30 -28.54
CA LEU A 986 24.30 26.62 -28.54
C LEU A 986 23.11 27.55 -28.74
N TRP A 987 23.20 28.77 -28.20
CA TRP A 987 22.10 29.74 -28.17
C TRP A 987 22.37 31.00 -28.98
N LYS A 988 23.45 31.00 -29.76
CA LYS A 988 23.76 32.07 -30.70
C LYS A 988 22.66 32.15 -31.76
N LYS A 989 22.25 33.37 -32.14
CA LYS A 989 21.26 33.55 -33.20
C LYS A 989 21.80 32.93 -34.48
N THR A 990 21.14 31.89 -34.96
CA THR A 990 21.27 31.44 -36.35
C THR A 990 20.78 32.59 -37.23
N ALA A 991 21.67 33.09 -38.10
CA ALA A 991 21.44 34.29 -38.91
C ALA A 991 20.31 34.10 -39.94
#